data_AF-A0A821E2X6-F1
#
_entry.id   AF-A0A821E2X6-F1
#
_cell.length_a   1.000
_cell.length_b   1.000
_cell.length_c   1.000
_cell.angle_alpha   90.00
_cell.angle_beta   90.00
_cell.angle_gamma   90.00
#
_symmetry.space_group_name_H-M   'P 1'
#
loop_
_entity.id
_entity.type
_entity.pdbx_description
1 polymer ?
#
loop_
_entity_poly.entity_id
_entity_poly.type
_entity_poly.pdbx_seq_one_letter_code
_entity_poly.pdbx_strand_id
1 'polypeptide(L)'
;MSRFLDANEEPSQTLLPIAGYEKEELVSLEEAVRPITTLLYDLDTKVYIAKRNSQKPADGLTCNQSAAINLYTIEWEEPHDSLYTILNRTLRSSERKALKPWFSYLKLFLTALYKLPSTKGVIWRGIRDDVYDQYNIDQVWWGVSSCTATMQVMEQFVGRSGVRTLFTIECISGKAIGAHSFYKNENEIVLMPGTYLRVVAKWSPNENLYMIHLREENPPCQFIAPPFIKESSQTNETSFNKDLEHSEYRPRSINFAGRKLTDTDVEKIVKDKTIKNHCTQLNLSGNNLTWYGCWAIGNSLRTNTTLIQLNLSENQILPDGAKYLADALFENMVLTQLNLGSSQIKDIGVQHLADALQQNTTVTQLNLEQNSITDKGAYYLADVFRAKRKLSKLHLGANEITERGMKYLADALRNNRALIQLDLTSNKITEKGIQYLTDALRSNKTLMQLDLGSNKITEKGGLYLSDALRNNRTLIRLDLNSNQIADKGLKYIADGLRTNTIQRLTRLGLGGNEITDNGVHYLSEALFINRKLVQLDLESNRISEKGAQRLVDALKTNKNLTELNLWCNPLMDEGIQYLANVLADSRTITKLGLERSEITEQGTKHLTCALYSNTSLTQLSLWGNHIGDKGAQYLAESLFINKTLTHLDLGKNELTHDGAQKLADALRSNRTLTRLELEWNQIKREGAEFLADALQFNQTLIRLNVSNNQITEEGQQWLINALQNNM
;
A
#
# COMPACT_ATOMS: atom_id res chain seq x y z
N MET A 1 40.50 14.60 -8.04
CA MET A 1 39.16 14.01 -8.25
C MET A 1 38.32 14.85 -9.19
N SER A 2 38.45 14.61 -10.49
CA SER A 2 37.73 15.29 -11.57
C SER A 2 36.28 14.80 -11.75
N ARG A 3 35.90 13.65 -11.18
CA ARG A 3 34.63 12.95 -11.48
C ARG A 3 33.36 13.59 -10.91
N PHE A 4 33.46 14.17 -9.71
CA PHE A 4 32.37 15.00 -9.15
C PHE A 4 32.26 16.36 -9.85
N LEU A 5 33.26 16.75 -10.65
CA LEU A 5 33.34 18.07 -11.29
C LEU A 5 33.01 18.03 -12.79
N ASP A 6 33.10 16.86 -13.42
CA ASP A 6 32.85 16.67 -14.84
C ASP A 6 31.35 16.45 -15.12
N ALA A 7 30.66 17.56 -15.37
CA ALA A 7 29.54 17.59 -16.28
C ALA A 7 29.76 18.75 -17.26
N ASN A 8 30.34 18.44 -18.41
CA ASN A 8 30.11 19.28 -19.59
C ASN A 8 28.59 19.40 -19.85
N GLU A 9 28.18 20.50 -20.48
CA GLU A 9 26.78 20.83 -20.80
C GLU A 9 26.01 19.62 -21.36
N GLU A 10 24.83 19.32 -20.79
CA GLU A 10 23.92 18.37 -21.41
C GLU A 10 23.37 18.99 -22.71
N PRO A 11 23.17 18.21 -23.79
CA PRO A 11 22.67 18.73 -25.05
C PRO A 11 21.32 19.42 -24.89
N SER A 12 21.18 20.65 -25.40
CA SER A 12 19.93 21.42 -25.33
C SER A 12 18.76 20.83 -26.13
N GLN A 13 19.04 19.84 -26.99
CA GLN A 13 18.06 19.08 -27.77
C GLN A 13 18.11 17.60 -27.40
N THR A 14 16.94 16.97 -27.33
CA THR A 14 16.82 15.52 -27.14
C THR A 14 17.50 14.78 -28.30
N LEU A 15 18.58 14.06 -27.99
CA LEU A 15 19.32 13.25 -28.95
C LEU A 15 18.59 11.93 -29.26
N LEU A 16 18.98 11.28 -30.36
CA LEU A 16 18.48 9.95 -30.68
C LEU A 16 18.81 8.93 -29.57
N PRO A 17 17.91 7.97 -29.28
CA PRO A 17 18.17 6.88 -28.34
C PRO A 17 19.46 6.10 -28.65
N ILE A 18 20.13 5.62 -27.60
CA ILE A 18 21.27 4.72 -27.73
C ILE A 18 20.74 3.29 -27.82
N ALA A 19 20.87 2.72 -29.01
CA ALA A 19 20.44 1.36 -29.35
C ALA A 19 21.49 0.68 -30.26
N GLY A 20 21.45 -0.65 -30.31
CA GLY A 20 22.40 -1.52 -31.02
C GLY A 20 23.38 -2.21 -30.09
N TYR A 21 23.77 -1.58 -28.97
CA TYR A 21 24.69 -2.18 -28.00
C TYR A 21 24.07 -3.39 -27.28
N GLU A 22 22.75 -3.43 -27.14
CA GLU A 22 22.03 -4.55 -26.54
C GLU A 22 22.18 -5.83 -27.37
N LYS A 23 22.48 -5.70 -28.67
CA LYS A 23 22.70 -6.83 -29.58
C LYS A 23 24.09 -7.46 -29.46
N GLU A 24 25.02 -6.78 -28.79
CA GLU A 24 26.35 -7.32 -28.50
C GLU A 24 26.24 -8.53 -27.57
N GLU A 25 27.15 -9.49 -27.75
CA GLU A 25 27.30 -10.60 -26.83
C GLU A 25 27.91 -10.13 -25.50
N LEU A 26 27.53 -10.79 -24.40
CA LEU A 26 28.10 -10.49 -23.10
C LEU A 26 29.45 -11.20 -22.98
N VAL A 27 30.53 -10.43 -23.13
CA VAL A 27 31.92 -10.92 -23.18
C VAL A 27 32.71 -10.61 -21.89
N SER A 28 33.95 -11.07 -21.80
CA SER A 28 34.86 -10.71 -20.70
C SER A 28 35.21 -9.21 -20.71
N LEU A 29 35.73 -8.67 -19.60
CA LEU A 29 36.09 -7.24 -19.54
C LEU A 29 37.17 -6.90 -20.58
N GLU A 30 38.18 -7.77 -20.75
CA GLU A 30 39.24 -7.61 -21.74
C GLU A 30 38.71 -7.54 -23.18
N GLU A 31 37.76 -8.43 -23.52
CA GLU A 31 37.13 -8.41 -24.84
C GLU A 31 36.23 -7.19 -25.02
N ALA A 32 35.50 -6.79 -23.97
CA ALA A 32 34.58 -5.66 -24.00
C ALA A 32 35.29 -4.32 -24.24
N VAL A 33 36.52 -4.15 -23.75
CA VAL A 33 37.31 -2.92 -23.91
C VAL A 33 38.21 -2.93 -25.15
N ARG A 34 38.41 -4.08 -25.79
CA ARG A 34 39.28 -4.21 -26.97
C ARG A 34 39.03 -3.15 -28.05
N PRO A 35 37.77 -2.80 -28.41
CA PRO A 35 37.51 -1.80 -29.44
C PRO A 35 37.84 -0.35 -29.03
N ILE A 36 38.03 -0.07 -27.74
CA ILE A 36 38.30 1.26 -27.18
C ILE A 36 39.73 1.43 -26.65
N THR A 37 40.59 0.42 -26.82
CA THR A 37 42.00 0.44 -26.38
C THR A 37 42.82 1.58 -26.97
N THR A 38 42.52 2.01 -28.20
CA THR A 38 43.19 3.14 -28.87
C THR A 38 42.68 4.50 -28.43
N LEU A 39 41.52 4.56 -27.74
CA LEU A 39 40.92 5.80 -27.26
C LEU A 39 41.43 6.20 -25.87
N LEU A 40 42.10 5.28 -25.18
CA LEU A 40 42.34 5.34 -23.74
C LEU A 40 43.79 4.93 -23.41
N TYR A 41 44.54 5.82 -22.78
CA TYR A 41 45.91 5.60 -22.32
C TYR A 41 45.99 4.51 -21.24
N ASP A 42 46.92 3.55 -21.36
CA ASP A 42 47.18 2.54 -20.30
C ASP A 42 45.94 1.72 -19.86
N LEU A 43 44.99 1.49 -20.79
CA LEU A 43 43.72 0.82 -20.47
C LEU A 43 43.92 -0.60 -19.92
N ASP A 44 44.89 -1.35 -20.45
CA ASP A 44 45.16 -2.74 -20.04
C ASP A 44 45.55 -2.84 -18.55
N THR A 45 46.38 -1.92 -18.07
CA THR A 45 46.75 -1.85 -16.65
C THR A 45 45.53 -1.54 -15.78
N LYS A 46 44.66 -0.62 -16.22
CA LYS A 46 43.43 -0.28 -15.49
C LYS A 46 42.43 -1.45 -15.46
N VAL A 47 42.31 -2.20 -16.55
CA VAL A 47 41.50 -3.43 -16.62
C VAL A 47 42.01 -4.49 -15.65
N TYR A 48 43.34 -4.68 -15.59
CA TYR A 48 43.95 -5.60 -14.62
C TYR A 48 43.62 -5.21 -13.18
N ILE A 49 43.76 -3.93 -12.82
CA ILE A 49 43.42 -3.40 -11.49
C ILE A 49 41.93 -3.64 -11.18
N ALA A 50 41.05 -3.31 -12.13
CA ALA A 50 39.61 -3.47 -11.97
C ALA A 50 39.22 -4.93 -11.69
N LYS A 51 39.78 -5.89 -12.45
CA LYS A 51 39.51 -7.32 -12.22
C LYS A 51 40.05 -7.82 -10.89
N ARG A 52 41.24 -7.37 -10.49
CA ARG A 52 41.82 -7.72 -9.18
C ARG A 52 40.94 -7.24 -8.03
N ASN A 53 40.35 -6.04 -8.15
CA ASN A 53 39.45 -5.48 -7.14
C ASN A 53 38.10 -6.20 -7.05
N SER A 54 37.73 -6.95 -8.09
CA SER A 54 36.40 -7.54 -8.28
C SER A 54 36.38 -9.08 -8.28
N GLN A 55 37.36 -9.73 -7.64
CA GLN A 55 37.45 -11.21 -7.57
C GLN A 55 36.31 -11.88 -6.79
N LYS A 56 35.73 -11.19 -5.81
CA LYS A 56 34.58 -11.66 -5.01
C LYS A 56 33.51 -10.57 -5.00
N PRO A 57 32.80 -10.37 -6.11
CA PRO A 57 31.85 -9.29 -6.25
C PRO A 57 30.61 -9.50 -5.37
N ALA A 58 30.09 -8.43 -4.79
CA ALA A 58 28.80 -8.40 -4.09
C ALA A 58 27.62 -8.36 -5.10
N ASP A 59 26.39 -8.26 -4.58
CA ASP A 59 25.18 -7.93 -5.33
C ASP A 59 24.86 -8.82 -6.55
N GLY A 60 25.35 -10.07 -6.55
CA GLY A 60 25.09 -11.05 -7.62
C GLY A 60 25.73 -10.70 -8.97
N LEU A 61 26.70 -9.79 -9.00
CA LEU A 61 27.45 -9.47 -10.21
C LEU A 61 28.51 -10.54 -10.48
N THR A 62 28.81 -10.79 -11.76
CA THR A 62 30.01 -11.56 -12.12
C THR A 62 31.26 -10.73 -11.90
N CYS A 63 32.43 -11.37 -11.84
CA CYS A 63 33.71 -10.66 -11.71
C CYS A 63 33.90 -9.61 -12.82
N ASN A 64 33.53 -9.93 -14.07
CA ASN A 64 33.63 -9.00 -15.20
C ASN A 64 32.64 -7.83 -15.10
N GLN A 65 31.41 -8.08 -14.63
CA GLN A 65 30.40 -7.04 -14.43
C GLN A 65 30.80 -6.06 -13.32
N SER A 66 31.25 -6.58 -12.18
CA SER A 66 31.76 -5.76 -11.08
C SER A 66 33.04 -5.02 -11.49
N ALA A 67 33.93 -5.67 -12.24
CA ALA A 67 35.14 -5.04 -12.76
C ALA A 67 34.83 -3.93 -13.78
N ALA A 68 33.76 -4.02 -14.58
CA ALA A 68 33.35 -2.92 -15.45
C ALA A 68 32.93 -1.67 -14.64
N ILE A 69 32.20 -1.85 -13.53
CA ILE A 69 31.86 -0.74 -12.62
C ILE A 69 33.11 -0.19 -11.93
N ASN A 70 34.01 -1.08 -11.50
CA ASN A 70 35.28 -0.66 -10.91
C ASN A 70 36.11 0.17 -11.90
N LEU A 71 36.25 -0.31 -13.15
CA LEU A 71 37.00 0.39 -14.20
C LEU A 71 36.43 1.78 -14.50
N TYR A 72 35.10 1.90 -14.52
CA TYR A 72 34.41 3.19 -14.67
C TYR A 72 34.75 4.20 -13.55
N THR A 73 35.11 3.71 -12.37
CA THR A 73 35.38 4.52 -11.17
C THR A 73 36.86 4.60 -10.80
N ILE A 74 37.79 4.15 -11.65
CA ILE A 74 39.23 4.32 -11.42
C ILE A 74 39.66 5.74 -11.83
N GLU A 75 40.54 6.37 -11.04
CA GLU A 75 41.20 7.62 -11.46
C GLU A 75 42.40 7.38 -12.36
N TRP A 76 42.61 8.35 -13.25
CA TRP A 76 43.68 8.39 -14.23
C TRP A 76 44.61 9.54 -13.85
N GLU A 77 45.90 9.34 -14.03
CA GLU A 77 46.91 10.35 -13.70
C GLU A 77 46.90 11.45 -14.77
N GLU A 78 47.03 12.71 -14.34
CA GLU A 78 47.14 13.82 -15.28
C GLU A 78 48.42 13.67 -16.14
N PRO A 79 48.38 14.01 -17.45
CA PRO A 79 47.33 14.76 -18.15
C PRO A 79 46.27 13.91 -18.86
N HIS A 80 46.11 12.62 -18.55
CA HIS A 80 45.28 11.71 -19.34
C HIS A 80 43.80 11.70 -18.92
N ASP A 81 42.89 11.83 -19.91
CA ASP A 81 41.45 11.70 -19.70
C ASP A 81 41.07 10.28 -19.26
N SER A 82 40.23 10.18 -18.23
CA SER A 82 39.77 8.89 -17.70
C SER A 82 38.72 8.22 -18.60
N LEU A 83 38.51 6.92 -18.43
CA LEU A 83 37.39 6.20 -19.08
C LEU A 83 36.05 6.90 -18.80
N TYR A 84 35.82 7.34 -17.56
CA TYR A 84 34.64 8.11 -17.17
C TYR A 84 34.47 9.35 -18.06
N THR A 85 35.54 10.12 -18.24
CA THR A 85 35.52 11.40 -18.97
C THR A 85 35.22 11.18 -20.46
N ILE A 86 35.94 10.26 -21.11
CA ILE A 86 35.77 10.01 -22.55
C ILE A 86 34.42 9.36 -22.84
N LEU A 87 33.97 8.41 -22.01
CA LEU A 87 32.66 7.77 -22.19
C LEU A 87 31.53 8.80 -22.05
N ASN A 88 31.54 9.63 -21.00
CA ASN A 88 30.49 10.63 -20.80
C ASN A 88 30.47 11.70 -21.90
N ARG A 89 31.65 12.13 -22.38
CA ARG A 89 31.74 13.01 -23.56
C ARG A 89 31.11 12.36 -24.79
N THR A 90 31.34 11.05 -24.99
CA THR A 90 30.76 10.29 -26.10
C THR A 90 29.25 10.11 -25.96
N LEU A 91 28.74 9.84 -24.75
CA LEU A 91 27.30 9.71 -24.47
C LEU A 91 26.52 11.00 -24.75
N ARG A 92 27.12 12.16 -24.45
CA ARG A 92 26.55 13.49 -24.72
C ARG A 92 26.71 13.95 -26.17
N SER A 93 27.52 13.27 -26.99
CA SER A 93 27.72 13.66 -28.39
C SER A 93 26.49 13.38 -29.25
N SER A 94 26.12 14.34 -30.09
CA SER A 94 25.09 14.15 -31.12
C SER A 94 25.52 13.13 -32.19
N GLU A 95 26.82 12.88 -32.34
CA GLU A 95 27.36 11.87 -33.26
C GLU A 95 27.24 10.45 -32.69
N ARG A 96 26.04 9.86 -32.79
CA ARG A 96 25.76 8.52 -32.24
C ARG A 96 26.65 7.39 -32.76
N LYS A 97 27.26 7.55 -33.94
CA LYS A 97 28.21 6.57 -34.49
C LYS A 97 29.49 6.46 -33.65
N ALA A 98 29.87 7.52 -32.92
CA ALA A 98 31.02 7.51 -32.03
C ALA A 98 30.85 6.57 -30.83
N LEU A 99 29.62 6.16 -30.50
CA LEU A 99 29.35 5.17 -29.46
C LEU A 99 29.61 3.73 -29.91
N LYS A 100 29.72 3.45 -31.21
CA LYS A 100 29.85 2.09 -31.73
C LYS A 100 31.05 1.32 -31.14
N PRO A 101 32.27 1.90 -31.00
CA PRO A 101 33.37 1.23 -30.30
C PRO A 101 33.05 0.88 -28.84
N TRP A 102 32.18 1.65 -28.19
CA TRP A 102 31.81 1.45 -26.79
C TRP A 102 30.75 0.38 -26.58
N PHE A 103 30.12 -0.17 -27.62
CA PHE A 103 28.95 -1.04 -27.47
C PHE A 103 29.22 -2.29 -26.63
N SER A 104 30.33 -2.98 -26.84
CA SER A 104 30.67 -4.18 -26.06
C SER A 104 30.94 -3.83 -24.58
N TYR A 105 31.57 -2.68 -24.31
CA TYR A 105 31.74 -2.17 -22.95
C TYR A 105 30.41 -1.73 -22.31
N LEU A 106 29.58 -0.97 -23.04
CA LEU A 106 28.25 -0.53 -22.60
C LEU A 106 27.33 -1.72 -22.33
N LYS A 107 27.40 -2.77 -23.13
CA LYS A 107 26.68 -4.03 -22.90
C LYS A 107 27.06 -4.62 -21.55
N LEU A 108 28.34 -4.77 -21.26
CA LEU A 108 28.82 -5.34 -19.99
C LEU A 108 28.51 -4.42 -18.79
N PHE A 109 28.81 -3.12 -18.92
CA PHE A 109 28.66 -2.11 -17.87
C PHE A 109 27.18 -1.86 -17.52
N LEU A 110 26.31 -1.64 -18.53
CA LEU A 110 24.89 -1.43 -18.27
C LEU A 110 24.25 -2.73 -17.78
N THR A 111 24.64 -3.92 -18.28
CA THR A 111 24.18 -5.19 -17.68
C THR A 111 24.49 -5.26 -16.19
N ALA A 112 25.68 -4.80 -15.77
CA ALA A 112 26.05 -4.74 -14.36
C ALA A 112 25.16 -3.76 -13.58
N LEU A 113 24.98 -2.53 -14.07
CA LEU A 113 24.14 -1.52 -13.41
C LEU A 113 22.66 -1.91 -13.34
N TYR A 114 22.12 -2.59 -14.37
CA TYR A 114 20.74 -3.07 -14.38
C TYR A 114 20.49 -4.19 -13.35
N LYS A 115 21.52 -4.97 -12.97
CA LYS A 115 21.44 -5.97 -11.90
C LYS A 115 21.46 -5.36 -10.50
N LEU A 116 22.02 -4.16 -10.33
CA LEU A 116 22.04 -3.48 -9.04
C LEU A 116 20.66 -2.93 -8.68
N PRO A 117 20.27 -2.96 -7.38
CA PRO A 117 19.00 -2.42 -6.93
C PRO A 117 18.93 -0.90 -7.18
N SER A 118 17.76 -0.41 -7.56
CA SER A 118 17.52 1.03 -7.69
C SER A 118 17.37 1.66 -6.30
N THR A 119 18.06 2.76 -6.09
CA THR A 119 18.01 3.61 -4.91
C THR A 119 17.01 4.73 -5.16
N LYS A 120 16.02 4.85 -4.27
CA LYS A 120 15.01 5.92 -4.31
C LYS A 120 15.30 6.94 -3.23
N GLY A 121 15.13 8.22 -3.55
CA GLY A 121 15.31 9.30 -2.60
C GLY A 121 15.99 10.51 -3.24
N VAL A 122 16.24 11.52 -2.42
CA VAL A 122 16.96 12.71 -2.84
C VAL A 122 18.46 12.40 -2.91
N ILE A 123 19.05 12.64 -4.08
CA ILE A 123 20.49 12.57 -4.30
C ILE A 123 21.00 13.95 -4.73
N TRP A 124 22.27 14.20 -4.44
CA TRP A 124 22.93 15.46 -4.75
C TRP A 124 24.07 15.26 -5.73
N ARG A 125 24.19 16.21 -6.66
CA ARG A 125 25.33 16.36 -7.56
C ARG A 125 25.69 17.83 -7.62
N GLY A 126 26.96 18.17 -7.78
CA GLY A 126 27.34 19.56 -8.01
C GLY A 126 28.43 19.67 -9.05
N ILE A 127 28.54 20.85 -9.64
CA ILE A 127 29.47 21.17 -10.72
C ILE A 127 30.08 22.55 -10.45
N ARG A 128 31.28 22.82 -10.96
CA ARG A 128 31.97 24.12 -10.82
C ARG A 128 31.78 24.98 -12.08
N ASP A 129 30.53 25.15 -12.48
CA ASP A 129 30.15 25.97 -13.64
C ASP A 129 28.74 26.54 -13.47
N ASP A 130 28.40 27.55 -14.29
CA ASP A 130 27.05 28.13 -14.40
C ASP A 130 26.28 27.48 -15.55
N VAL A 131 25.29 26.66 -15.20
CA VAL A 131 24.36 26.05 -16.17
C VAL A 131 22.92 26.47 -15.91
N TYR A 132 22.69 27.55 -15.16
CA TYR A 132 21.38 27.95 -14.64
C TYR A 132 20.31 28.13 -15.74
N ASP A 133 20.71 28.66 -16.90
CA ASP A 133 19.80 28.92 -18.02
C ASP A 133 19.54 27.71 -18.92
N GLN A 134 20.31 26.63 -18.77
CA GLN A 134 20.10 25.39 -19.54
C GLN A 134 18.89 24.60 -19.02
N TYR A 135 18.58 24.72 -17.72
CA TYR A 135 17.47 24.00 -17.08
C TYR A 135 16.19 24.85 -17.05
N ASN A 136 15.81 25.42 -18.19
CA ASN A 136 14.50 26.06 -18.42
C ASN A 136 13.43 25.08 -18.93
N ILE A 137 13.86 23.92 -19.43
CA ILE A 137 13.03 22.84 -19.96
C ILE A 137 13.48 21.52 -19.34
N ASP A 138 12.60 20.52 -19.38
CA ASP A 138 12.92 19.15 -18.95
C ASP A 138 14.08 18.57 -19.76
N GLN A 139 14.92 17.76 -19.11
CA GLN A 139 16.19 17.30 -19.66
C GLN A 139 16.26 15.78 -19.73
N VAL A 140 16.88 15.27 -20.79
CA VAL A 140 17.36 13.89 -20.81
C VAL A 140 18.82 13.90 -20.38
N TRP A 141 19.12 13.20 -19.30
CA TRP A 141 20.45 13.13 -18.72
C TRP A 141 21.27 12.06 -19.43
N TRP A 142 22.14 12.44 -20.36
CA TRP A 142 22.82 11.46 -21.22
C TRP A 142 24.08 10.85 -20.60
N GLY A 143 24.73 11.54 -19.68
CA GLY A 143 25.88 11.02 -18.96
C GLY A 143 25.52 10.00 -17.87
N VAL A 144 26.46 9.11 -17.56
CA VAL A 144 26.43 8.28 -16.35
C VAL A 144 27.03 9.11 -15.20
N SER A 145 26.19 9.68 -14.33
CA SER A 145 26.65 10.67 -13.35
C SER A 145 26.81 10.11 -11.95
N SER A 146 27.98 10.32 -11.34
CA SER A 146 28.20 10.05 -9.91
C SER A 146 27.51 11.10 -9.02
N CYS A 147 26.74 10.63 -8.04
CA CYS A 147 25.94 11.41 -7.10
C CYS A 147 26.16 10.90 -5.68
N THR A 148 25.84 11.73 -4.68
CA THR A 148 25.89 11.35 -3.26
C THR A 148 24.51 11.39 -2.62
N ALA A 149 24.29 10.54 -1.62
CA ALA A 149 23.09 10.55 -0.77
C ALA A 149 23.23 11.50 0.44
N THR A 150 24.30 12.30 0.53
CA THR A 150 24.50 13.23 1.65
C THR A 150 24.97 14.60 1.17
N MET A 151 24.23 15.65 1.56
CA MET A 151 24.56 17.03 1.22
C MET A 151 25.93 17.48 1.74
N GLN A 152 26.34 17.01 2.94
CA GLN A 152 27.65 17.34 3.52
C GLN A 152 28.83 16.85 2.68
N VAL A 153 28.70 15.67 2.07
CA VAL A 153 29.73 15.11 1.17
C VAL A 153 29.80 15.94 -0.11
N MET A 154 28.65 16.37 -0.65
CA MET A 154 28.62 17.26 -1.81
C MET A 154 29.30 18.60 -1.53
N GLU A 155 29.06 19.24 -0.38
CA GLU A 155 29.69 20.52 -0.01
C GLU A 155 31.22 20.43 0.09
N GLN A 156 31.75 19.27 0.51
CA GLN A 156 33.19 19.01 0.57
C GLN A 156 33.81 18.92 -0.83
N PHE A 157 33.10 18.35 -1.80
CA PHE A 157 33.63 18.14 -3.17
C PHE A 157 33.53 19.38 -4.07
N VAL A 158 32.37 20.04 -4.08
CA VAL A 158 32.14 21.19 -4.97
C VAL A 158 32.91 22.42 -4.47
N GLY A 159 33.09 22.54 -3.14
CA GLY A 159 33.72 23.67 -2.49
C GLY A 159 32.72 24.77 -2.10
N ARG A 160 33.19 25.77 -1.33
CA ARG A 160 32.36 26.86 -0.78
C ARG A 160 32.50 28.21 -1.50
N SER A 161 33.39 28.32 -2.47
CA SER A 161 33.70 29.54 -3.22
C SER A 161 33.80 29.26 -4.73
N GLY A 162 33.68 30.31 -5.55
CA GLY A 162 33.63 30.22 -7.00
C GLY A 162 32.24 29.86 -7.55
N VAL A 163 32.05 30.08 -8.85
CA VAL A 163 30.84 29.76 -9.60
C VAL A 163 30.58 28.25 -9.53
N ARG A 164 29.37 27.88 -9.10
CA ARG A 164 29.00 26.47 -8.96
C ARG A 164 27.48 26.27 -9.05
N THR A 165 27.09 25.12 -9.59
CA THR A 165 25.69 24.69 -9.66
C THR A 165 25.48 23.40 -8.87
N LEU A 166 24.44 23.37 -8.04
CA LEU A 166 24.05 22.23 -7.21
C LEU A 166 22.71 21.66 -7.67
N PHE A 167 22.71 20.38 -7.98
CA PHE A 167 21.54 19.60 -8.32
C PHE A 167 21.02 18.87 -7.09
N THR A 168 19.75 19.11 -6.77
CA THR A 168 18.96 18.24 -5.89
C THR A 168 18.08 17.41 -6.79
N ILE A 169 18.21 16.08 -6.75
CA ILE A 169 17.50 15.18 -7.68
C ILE A 169 16.63 14.22 -6.87
N GLU A 170 15.30 14.32 -7.01
CA GLU A 170 14.37 13.29 -6.55
C GLU A 170 14.50 12.07 -7.47
N CYS A 171 15.34 11.11 -7.09
CA CYS A 171 15.73 9.98 -7.92
C CYS A 171 14.87 8.73 -7.62
N ILE A 172 14.52 8.01 -8.68
CA ILE A 172 13.74 6.77 -8.67
C ILE A 172 14.61 5.57 -9.08
N SER A 173 15.59 5.77 -9.98
CA SER A 173 16.33 4.66 -10.63
C SER A 173 17.83 4.59 -10.35
N GLY A 174 18.39 5.48 -9.52
CA GLY A 174 19.83 5.57 -9.25
C GLY A 174 20.43 4.28 -8.72
N LYS A 175 21.70 4.00 -9.04
CA LYS A 175 22.36 2.73 -8.71
C LYS A 175 23.44 2.93 -7.66
N ALA A 176 23.28 2.35 -6.48
CA ALA A 176 24.33 2.37 -5.47
C ALA A 176 25.47 1.45 -5.92
N ILE A 177 26.64 2.03 -6.22
CA ILE A 177 27.78 1.29 -6.75
C ILE A 177 28.95 1.17 -5.77
N GLY A 178 28.82 1.67 -4.53
CA GLY A 178 29.93 1.72 -3.56
C GLY A 178 30.66 0.37 -3.34
N ALA A 179 29.93 -0.76 -3.34
CA ALA A 179 30.52 -2.10 -3.20
C ALA A 179 31.36 -2.55 -4.41
N HIS A 180 31.21 -1.87 -5.55
CA HIS A 180 31.84 -2.18 -6.84
C HIS A 180 32.75 -1.06 -7.33
N SER A 181 32.66 0.13 -6.74
CA SER A 181 33.50 1.28 -7.04
C SER A 181 34.95 1.04 -6.63
N PHE A 182 35.89 1.72 -7.28
CA PHE A 182 37.28 1.80 -6.84
C PHE A 182 37.37 2.40 -5.43
N TYR A 183 36.45 3.29 -5.06
CA TYR A 183 36.34 3.88 -3.73
C TYR A 183 35.33 3.12 -2.85
N LYS A 184 35.80 2.04 -2.23
CA LYS A 184 34.95 1.15 -1.43
C LYS A 184 34.27 1.79 -0.22
N ASN A 185 34.71 2.97 0.20
CA ASN A 185 34.18 3.69 1.36
C ASN A 185 33.23 4.84 0.98
N GLU A 186 33.00 5.07 -0.32
CA GLU A 186 32.08 6.10 -0.78
C GLU A 186 30.69 5.49 -1.01
N ASN A 187 29.66 6.14 -0.46
CA ASN A 187 28.26 5.81 -0.75
C ASN A 187 27.85 6.40 -2.12
N GLU A 188 28.58 5.97 -3.15
CA GLU A 188 28.44 6.46 -4.52
C GLU A 188 27.16 5.92 -5.17
N ILE A 189 26.32 6.83 -5.66
CA ILE A 189 25.09 6.51 -6.41
C ILE A 189 25.26 7.03 -7.82
N VAL A 190 25.07 6.17 -8.82
CA VAL A 190 25.14 6.55 -10.23
C VAL A 190 23.74 6.78 -10.80
N LEU A 191 23.55 7.94 -11.42
CA LEU A 191 22.40 8.21 -12.29
C LEU A 191 22.66 7.61 -13.67
N MET A 192 21.69 6.86 -14.20
CA MET A 192 21.81 6.17 -15.48
C MET A 192 21.79 7.15 -16.65
N PRO A 193 22.42 6.81 -17.79
CA PRO A 193 22.27 7.58 -19.01
C PRO A 193 20.85 7.43 -19.53
N GLY A 194 20.34 8.47 -20.19
CA GLY A 194 18.96 8.52 -20.71
C GLY A 194 17.89 8.70 -19.62
N THR A 195 18.24 9.09 -18.39
CA THR A 195 17.25 9.41 -17.35
C THR A 195 16.52 10.71 -17.69
N TYR A 196 15.19 10.70 -17.69
CA TYR A 196 14.38 11.90 -17.93
C TYR A 196 14.14 12.64 -16.61
N LEU A 197 14.57 13.90 -16.55
CA LEU A 197 14.50 14.75 -15.38
C LEU A 197 13.66 15.99 -15.68
N ARG A 198 12.57 16.14 -14.93
CA ARG A 198 11.74 17.33 -14.93
C ARG A 198 12.36 18.41 -14.06
N VAL A 199 12.40 19.65 -14.57
CA VAL A 199 12.84 20.78 -13.75
C VAL A 199 11.69 21.21 -12.84
N VAL A 200 11.87 21.00 -11.53
CA VAL A 200 10.87 21.35 -10.51
C VAL A 200 11.00 22.81 -10.09
N ALA A 201 12.24 23.25 -9.84
CA ALA A 201 12.55 24.62 -9.45
C ALA A 201 14.01 24.95 -9.73
N LYS A 202 14.31 26.23 -9.94
CA LYS A 202 15.67 26.75 -9.98
C LYS A 202 15.77 28.08 -9.25
N TRP A 203 16.84 28.31 -8.50
CA TRP A 203 17.07 29.59 -7.82
C TRP A 203 18.56 29.85 -7.60
N SER A 204 18.92 31.12 -7.41
CA SER A 204 20.29 31.57 -7.14
C SER A 204 20.33 32.31 -5.81
N PRO A 205 20.87 31.69 -4.73
CA PRO A 205 21.00 32.37 -3.43
C PRO A 205 22.03 33.51 -3.43
N ASN A 206 23.00 33.47 -4.34
CA ASN A 206 24.02 34.50 -4.54
C ASN A 206 24.66 34.35 -5.94
N GLU A 207 25.41 35.37 -6.38
CA GLU A 207 26.01 35.47 -7.72
C GLU A 207 26.93 34.31 -8.13
N ASN A 208 27.37 33.46 -7.18
CA ASN A 208 28.28 32.35 -7.44
C ASN A 208 27.70 30.98 -7.11
N LEU A 209 26.42 30.89 -6.74
CA LEU A 209 25.76 29.63 -6.41
C LEU A 209 24.40 29.53 -7.10
N TYR A 210 24.25 28.47 -7.87
CA TYR A 210 22.99 28.12 -8.54
C TYR A 210 22.47 26.80 -7.98
N MET A 211 21.16 26.73 -7.72
CA MET A 211 20.51 25.52 -7.25
C MET A 211 19.40 25.10 -8.21
N ILE A 212 19.43 23.84 -8.61
CA ILE A 212 18.51 23.23 -9.57
C ILE A 212 17.87 22.01 -8.91
N HIS A 213 16.56 22.04 -8.75
CA HIS A 213 15.77 20.93 -8.25
C HIS A 213 15.16 20.17 -9.41
N LEU A 214 15.55 18.90 -9.54
CA LEU A 214 15.11 17.99 -10.58
C LEU A 214 14.31 16.84 -9.97
N ARG A 215 13.33 16.35 -10.71
CA ARG A 215 12.58 15.13 -10.38
C ARG A 215 12.68 14.16 -11.52
N GLU A 216 13.09 12.93 -11.22
CA GLU A 216 13.07 11.85 -12.19
C GLU A 216 11.61 11.46 -12.50
N GLU A 217 11.25 11.46 -13.78
CA GLU A 217 9.94 11.01 -14.26
C GLU A 217 10.13 9.89 -15.30
N ASN A 218 9.04 9.17 -15.63
CA ASN A 218 9.10 8.17 -16.67
C ASN A 218 9.36 8.86 -18.03
N PRO A 219 10.36 8.42 -18.81
CA PRO A 219 10.68 9.07 -20.06
C PRO A 219 9.55 8.88 -21.09
N PRO A 220 9.32 9.87 -21.98
CA PRO A 220 8.28 9.78 -23.03
C PRO A 220 8.57 8.67 -24.06
N CYS A 221 9.83 8.23 -24.16
CA CYS A 221 10.23 7.09 -24.97
C CYS A 221 11.48 6.42 -24.38
N GLN A 222 11.86 5.26 -24.89
CA GLN A 222 13.04 4.55 -24.39
C GLN A 222 14.33 5.15 -24.96
N PHE A 223 15.07 5.92 -24.15
CA PHE A 223 16.34 6.53 -24.55
C PHE A 223 17.55 5.58 -24.54
N ILE A 224 17.52 4.53 -23.69
CA ILE A 224 18.53 3.46 -23.64
C ILE A 224 17.80 2.11 -23.73
N ALA A 225 18.10 1.31 -24.76
CA ALA A 225 17.58 -0.05 -24.88
C ALA A 225 18.06 -0.92 -23.71
N PRO A 226 17.28 -1.86 -23.13
CA PRO A 226 17.78 -2.68 -22.03
C PRO A 226 18.85 -3.63 -22.59
N PRO A 227 19.91 -3.97 -21.84
CA PRO A 227 20.99 -4.80 -22.36
C PRO A 227 20.60 -6.28 -22.60
N PHE A 228 19.32 -6.65 -22.46
CA PHE A 228 18.82 -8.02 -22.62
C PHE A 228 17.95 -8.12 -23.87
N ILE A 229 18.38 -8.90 -24.87
CA ILE A 229 17.62 -9.11 -26.11
C ILE A 229 16.43 -10.03 -25.82
N LYS A 230 15.21 -9.59 -26.16
CA LYS A 230 14.02 -10.45 -26.19
C LYS A 230 14.07 -11.29 -27.47
N GLU A 231 14.27 -12.60 -27.37
CA GLU A 231 14.07 -13.51 -28.51
C GLU A 231 12.60 -13.56 -28.91
N SER A 232 12.35 -13.25 -30.19
CA SER A 232 11.08 -13.41 -30.90
C SER A 232 11.11 -14.69 -31.74
N SER A 233 10.13 -15.57 -31.58
CA SER A 233 9.78 -16.63 -32.54
C SER A 233 8.29 -16.94 -32.35
N GLN A 234 7.44 -16.37 -33.21
CA GLN A 234 6.76 -17.05 -34.33
C GLN A 234 5.84 -18.22 -33.90
N THR A 235 4.59 -17.82 -33.64
CA THR A 235 3.31 -18.45 -34.03
C THR A 235 3.25 -19.96 -34.26
N ASN A 236 2.45 -20.64 -33.42
CA ASN A 236 1.35 -21.46 -33.90
C ASN A 236 0.15 -21.20 -32.98
N GLU A 237 -0.81 -20.44 -33.50
CA GLU A 237 -2.06 -20.08 -32.83
C GLU A 237 -3.00 -21.28 -32.76
N THR A 238 -3.50 -21.58 -31.56
CA THR A 238 -4.86 -22.11 -31.40
C THR A 238 -5.51 -21.48 -30.15
N SER A 239 -6.38 -20.51 -30.42
CA SER A 239 -7.62 -20.16 -29.71
C SER A 239 -7.60 -19.93 -28.18
N PHE A 240 -6.72 -19.08 -27.65
CA PHE A 240 -6.82 -18.63 -26.24
C PHE A 240 -6.58 -17.13 -25.97
N ASN A 241 -6.52 -16.28 -27.01
CA ASN A 241 -6.33 -14.84 -26.83
C ASN A 241 -7.44 -14.04 -27.51
N LYS A 242 -8.37 -13.53 -26.71
CA LYS A 242 -9.16 -12.33 -27.07
C LYS A 242 -9.19 -11.24 -25.99
N ASP A 243 -8.52 -11.44 -24.86
CA ASP A 243 -8.51 -10.46 -23.75
C ASP A 243 -7.15 -9.76 -23.55
N LEU A 244 -6.18 -9.91 -24.46
CA LEU A 244 -4.80 -9.45 -24.23
C LEU A 244 -4.16 -8.61 -25.35
N GLU A 245 -4.97 -7.97 -26.19
CA GLU A 245 -4.45 -6.96 -27.12
C GLU A 245 -5.32 -5.69 -27.06
N HIS A 246 -4.62 -4.55 -26.88
CA HIS A 246 -5.12 -3.17 -26.73
C HIS A 246 -5.23 -2.59 -25.31
N SER A 247 -4.09 -2.18 -24.74
CA SER A 247 -3.94 -0.89 -24.06
C SER A 247 -2.46 -0.57 -23.75
N GLU A 248 -2.06 0.69 -23.98
CA GLU A 248 -0.76 1.30 -23.61
C GLU A 248 -0.62 1.60 -22.11
N TYR A 249 -1.40 0.91 -21.27
CA TYR A 249 -1.36 0.99 -19.81
C TYR A 249 -1.35 -0.43 -19.28
N ARG A 250 -0.17 -1.06 -19.12
CA ARG A 250 -0.11 -2.43 -18.60
C ARG A 250 0.07 -2.41 -17.08
N PRO A 251 -0.96 -2.75 -16.28
CA PRO A 251 -0.77 -2.91 -14.84
C PRO A 251 0.18 -4.08 -14.62
N ARG A 252 1.27 -3.85 -13.89
CA ARG A 252 2.19 -4.91 -13.43
C ARG A 252 1.57 -5.78 -12.32
N SER A 253 0.24 -5.86 -12.26
CA SER A 253 -0.54 -6.64 -11.31
C SER A 253 -1.35 -7.65 -12.09
N ILE A 254 -1.08 -8.94 -11.86
CA ILE A 254 -1.68 -10.04 -12.60
C ILE A 254 -2.48 -10.88 -11.61
N ASN A 255 -3.77 -11.08 -11.94
CA ASN A 255 -4.72 -11.76 -11.07
C ASN A 255 -5.24 -13.06 -11.68
N PHE A 256 -4.83 -14.17 -11.07
CA PHE A 256 -5.28 -15.53 -11.36
C PHE A 256 -6.07 -16.14 -10.19
N ALA A 257 -6.64 -15.31 -9.33
CA ALA A 257 -7.38 -15.82 -8.18
C ALA A 257 -8.61 -16.64 -8.59
N GLY A 258 -8.90 -17.73 -7.88
CA GLY A 258 -10.12 -18.53 -8.04
C GLY A 258 -10.22 -19.32 -9.34
N ARG A 259 -9.14 -19.44 -10.13
CA ARG A 259 -9.17 -20.04 -11.47
C ARG A 259 -9.01 -21.56 -11.48
N LYS A 260 -8.95 -22.20 -10.32
CA LYS A 260 -8.73 -23.66 -10.16
C LYS A 260 -7.43 -24.14 -10.82
N LEU A 261 -6.40 -23.30 -10.80
CA LEU A 261 -5.09 -23.65 -11.35
C LEU A 261 -4.47 -24.82 -10.59
N THR A 262 -3.81 -25.71 -11.34
CA THR A 262 -2.97 -26.78 -10.79
C THR A 262 -1.53 -26.30 -10.65
N ASP A 263 -0.71 -27.08 -9.94
CA ASP A 263 0.72 -26.77 -9.83
C ASP A 263 1.43 -26.74 -11.20
N THR A 264 0.99 -27.56 -12.17
CA THR A 264 1.56 -27.57 -13.52
C THR A 264 1.22 -26.31 -14.31
N ASP A 265 0.05 -25.72 -14.07
CA ASP A 265 -0.33 -24.45 -14.66
C ASP A 265 0.52 -23.34 -14.07
N VAL A 266 0.73 -23.36 -12.76
CA VAL A 266 1.60 -22.38 -12.08
C VAL A 266 3.03 -22.50 -12.53
N GLU A 267 3.55 -23.71 -12.76
CA GLU A 267 4.88 -23.89 -13.32
C GLU A 267 5.04 -23.18 -14.67
N LYS A 268 4.02 -23.23 -15.53
CA LYS A 268 4.02 -22.50 -16.82
C LYS A 268 3.90 -20.99 -16.60
N ILE A 269 3.01 -20.56 -15.71
CA ILE A 269 2.77 -19.15 -15.35
C ILE A 269 4.06 -18.50 -14.85
N VAL A 270 4.76 -19.12 -13.90
CA VAL A 270 5.98 -18.51 -13.32
C VAL A 270 7.18 -18.55 -14.27
N LYS A 271 7.11 -19.35 -15.35
CA LYS A 271 8.07 -19.37 -16.46
C LYS A 271 7.74 -18.37 -17.56
N ASP A 272 6.51 -17.85 -17.60
CA ASP A 272 6.11 -16.84 -18.59
C ASP A 272 7.00 -15.59 -18.50
N LYS A 273 7.50 -15.13 -19.65
CA LYS A 273 8.46 -14.00 -19.72
C LYS A 273 7.83 -12.69 -19.23
N THR A 274 6.53 -12.51 -19.39
CA THR A 274 5.81 -11.33 -18.91
C THR A 274 5.75 -11.34 -17.39
N ILE A 275 5.38 -12.48 -16.81
CA ILE A 275 5.26 -12.64 -15.35
C ILE A 275 6.64 -12.54 -14.70
N LYS A 276 7.63 -13.25 -15.23
CA LYS A 276 8.98 -13.27 -14.66
C LYS A 276 9.66 -11.89 -14.67
N ASN A 277 9.47 -11.10 -15.73
CA ASN A 277 10.28 -9.89 -15.96
C ASN A 277 9.52 -8.57 -15.80
N HIS A 278 8.19 -8.58 -15.71
CA HIS A 278 7.40 -7.34 -15.66
C HIS A 278 6.36 -7.35 -14.54
N CYS A 279 6.00 -8.50 -13.97
CA CYS A 279 5.01 -8.55 -12.91
C CYS A 279 5.60 -8.05 -11.58
N THR A 280 4.89 -7.12 -10.93
CA THR A 280 5.17 -6.61 -9.59
C THR A 280 4.21 -7.11 -8.53
N GLN A 281 3.01 -7.53 -8.94
CA GLN A 281 2.02 -8.10 -8.05
C GLN A 281 1.41 -9.33 -8.73
N LEU A 282 1.59 -10.49 -8.13
CA LEU A 282 1.03 -11.73 -8.65
C LEU A 282 0.04 -12.28 -7.63
N ASN A 283 -1.22 -12.39 -8.04
CA ASN A 283 -2.26 -13.01 -7.24
C ASN A 283 -2.62 -14.39 -7.80
N LEU A 284 -2.33 -15.42 -7.02
CA LEU A 284 -2.65 -16.82 -7.29
C LEU A 284 -3.56 -17.40 -6.19
N SER A 285 -4.31 -16.56 -5.48
CA SER A 285 -5.13 -17.02 -4.36
C SER A 285 -6.32 -17.90 -4.78
N GLY A 286 -6.82 -18.75 -3.89
CA GLY A 286 -8.03 -19.54 -4.15
C GLY A 286 -7.85 -20.55 -5.30
N ASN A 287 -6.65 -21.11 -5.44
CA ASN A 287 -6.34 -22.17 -6.41
C ASN A 287 -6.04 -23.48 -5.68
N ASN A 288 -5.65 -24.53 -6.42
CA ASN A 288 -5.35 -25.84 -5.86
C ASN A 288 -3.84 -26.07 -5.76
N LEU A 289 -3.08 -25.04 -5.38
CA LEU A 289 -1.62 -25.13 -5.35
C LEU A 289 -1.14 -25.89 -4.12
N THR A 290 -0.22 -26.81 -4.33
CA THR A 290 0.40 -27.63 -3.30
C THR A 290 1.86 -27.22 -3.10
N TRP A 291 2.62 -28.06 -2.39
CA TRP A 291 4.06 -27.91 -2.24
C TRP A 291 4.80 -27.87 -3.58
N TYR A 292 4.34 -28.57 -4.63
CA TYR A 292 5.00 -28.59 -5.94
C TYR A 292 4.86 -27.24 -6.67
N GLY A 293 3.68 -26.62 -6.61
CA GLY A 293 3.48 -25.26 -7.10
C GLY A 293 4.34 -24.25 -6.35
N CYS A 294 4.45 -24.40 -5.02
CA CYS A 294 5.33 -23.56 -4.20
C CYS A 294 6.81 -23.75 -4.52
N TRP A 295 7.24 -24.97 -4.85
CA TRP A 295 8.59 -25.23 -5.35
C TRP A 295 8.85 -24.51 -6.68
N ALA A 296 7.92 -24.58 -7.64
CA ALA A 296 8.05 -23.88 -8.92
C ALA A 296 8.11 -22.36 -8.74
N ILE A 297 7.22 -21.82 -7.90
CA ILE A 297 7.22 -20.40 -7.52
C ILE A 297 8.54 -20.03 -6.85
N GLY A 298 8.99 -20.81 -5.86
CA GLY A 298 10.25 -20.59 -5.14
C GLY A 298 11.45 -20.51 -6.07
N ASN A 299 11.56 -21.44 -7.03
CA ASN A 299 12.63 -21.41 -8.04
C ASN A 299 12.57 -20.17 -8.94
N SER A 300 11.36 -19.73 -9.33
CA SER A 300 11.20 -18.49 -10.10
C SER A 300 11.59 -17.28 -9.24
N LEU A 301 11.15 -17.23 -7.98
CA LEU A 301 11.41 -16.15 -7.02
C LEU A 301 12.90 -15.90 -6.79
N ARG A 302 13.74 -16.93 -6.72
CA ARG A 302 15.20 -16.78 -6.54
C ARG A 302 15.84 -15.86 -7.58
N THR A 303 15.32 -15.89 -8.81
CA THR A 303 15.82 -15.06 -9.92
C THR A 303 14.90 -13.88 -10.27
N ASN A 304 13.76 -13.76 -9.59
CA ASN A 304 12.78 -12.74 -9.89
C ASN A 304 13.17 -11.41 -9.24
N THR A 305 13.32 -10.38 -10.07
CA THR A 305 13.75 -9.04 -9.64
C THR A 305 12.64 -7.99 -9.70
N THR A 306 11.41 -8.37 -10.03
CA THR A 306 10.30 -7.42 -10.24
C THR A 306 9.14 -7.63 -9.27
N LEU A 307 8.95 -8.84 -8.76
CA LEU A 307 7.78 -9.21 -7.96
C LEU A 307 7.90 -8.68 -6.53
N ILE A 308 7.10 -7.66 -6.23
CA ILE A 308 7.06 -6.95 -4.95
C ILE A 308 6.01 -7.58 -4.03
N GLN A 309 4.90 -8.04 -4.60
CA GLN A 309 3.77 -8.62 -3.88
C GLN A 309 3.40 -9.97 -4.48
N LEU A 310 3.28 -10.97 -3.61
CA LEU A 310 2.84 -12.31 -3.99
C LEU A 310 1.71 -12.74 -3.06
N ASN A 311 0.56 -13.03 -3.65
CA ASN A 311 -0.57 -13.59 -2.93
C ASN A 311 -0.79 -15.05 -3.33
N LEU A 312 -0.61 -15.95 -2.38
CA LEU A 312 -0.87 -17.38 -2.50
C LEU A 312 -1.95 -17.85 -1.51
N SER A 313 -2.76 -16.93 -0.96
CA SER A 313 -3.77 -17.30 0.05
C SER A 313 -4.79 -18.30 -0.48
N GLU A 314 -5.47 -19.02 0.41
CA GLU A 314 -6.51 -19.99 0.03
C GLU A 314 -6.00 -21.07 -0.94
N ASN A 315 -4.79 -21.57 -0.70
CA ASN A 315 -4.19 -22.71 -1.43
C ASN A 315 -3.84 -23.85 -0.44
N GLN A 316 -3.41 -25.00 -0.96
CA GLN A 316 -3.01 -26.16 -0.13
C GLN A 316 -1.48 -26.21 0.04
N ILE A 317 -0.88 -25.09 0.43
CA ILE A 317 0.59 -24.93 0.52
C ILE A 317 1.20 -25.93 1.49
N LEU A 318 0.58 -26.12 2.66
CA LEU A 318 1.04 -27.01 3.73
C LEU A 318 2.45 -26.62 4.26
N PRO A 319 2.96 -27.25 5.33
CA PRO A 319 4.29 -26.92 5.86
C PRO A 319 5.42 -27.08 4.81
N ASP A 320 5.36 -28.11 3.96
CA ASP A 320 6.39 -28.38 2.96
C ASP A 320 6.43 -27.32 1.86
N GLY A 321 5.27 -26.82 1.41
CA GLY A 321 5.24 -25.72 0.45
C GLY A 321 5.79 -24.43 1.04
N ALA A 322 5.47 -24.15 2.32
CA ALA A 322 6.01 -22.99 3.03
C ALA A 322 7.54 -23.05 3.16
N LYS A 323 8.10 -24.26 3.34
CA LYS A 323 9.55 -24.48 3.32
C LYS A 323 10.18 -24.06 2.00
N TYR A 324 9.63 -24.46 0.85
CA TYR A 324 10.20 -24.08 -0.46
C TYR A 324 10.15 -22.56 -0.70
N LEU A 325 9.09 -21.90 -0.22
CA LEU A 325 9.01 -20.44 -0.26
C LEU A 325 10.04 -19.80 0.67
N ALA A 326 10.17 -20.31 1.91
CA ALA A 326 11.18 -19.86 2.85
C ALA A 326 12.60 -19.98 2.28
N ASP A 327 12.93 -21.11 1.66
CA ASP A 327 14.22 -21.34 1.02
C ASP A 327 14.50 -20.32 -0.10
N ALA A 328 13.48 -19.88 -0.82
CA ALA A 328 13.60 -18.85 -1.86
C ALA A 328 13.72 -17.43 -1.28
N LEU A 329 13.08 -17.15 -0.14
CA LEU A 329 13.16 -15.85 0.53
C LEU A 329 14.56 -15.53 1.07
N PHE A 330 15.40 -16.54 1.32
CA PHE A 330 16.82 -16.32 1.67
C PHE A 330 17.58 -15.58 0.56
N GLU A 331 17.27 -15.87 -0.70
CA GLU A 331 17.97 -15.30 -1.86
C GLU A 331 17.20 -14.11 -2.46
N ASN A 332 15.87 -14.11 -2.35
CA ASN A 332 15.05 -13.08 -2.94
C ASN A 332 15.16 -11.76 -2.15
N MET A 333 15.61 -10.71 -2.85
CA MET A 333 15.84 -9.37 -2.30
C MET A 333 14.85 -8.33 -2.87
N VAL A 334 13.68 -8.76 -3.34
CA VAL A 334 12.69 -7.85 -3.95
C VAL A 334 11.32 -7.97 -3.33
N LEU A 335 10.89 -9.17 -2.96
CA LEU A 335 9.57 -9.40 -2.41
C LEU A 335 9.44 -8.67 -1.06
N THR A 336 8.42 -7.82 -0.98
CA THR A 336 8.13 -7.01 0.22
C THR A 336 6.84 -7.43 0.91
N GLN A 337 5.91 -8.02 0.17
CA GLN A 337 4.62 -8.45 0.68
C GLN A 337 4.37 -9.89 0.25
N LEU A 338 4.12 -10.75 1.25
CA LEU A 338 3.80 -12.14 1.03
C LEU A 338 2.50 -12.47 1.78
N ASN A 339 1.50 -12.95 1.05
CA ASN A 339 0.25 -13.42 1.63
C ASN A 339 0.13 -14.94 1.46
N LEU A 340 0.06 -15.62 2.60
CA LEU A 340 -0.11 -17.07 2.74
C LEU A 340 -1.34 -17.39 3.59
N GLY A 341 -2.32 -16.50 3.66
CA GLY A 341 -3.55 -16.72 4.44
C GLY A 341 -4.28 -17.99 4.00
N SER A 342 -4.99 -18.66 4.90
CA SER A 342 -5.81 -19.86 4.58
C SER A 342 -5.03 -20.95 3.83
N SER A 343 -3.76 -21.19 4.19
CA SER A 343 -2.84 -22.06 3.42
C SER A 343 -2.33 -23.30 4.17
N GLN A 344 -2.87 -23.55 5.37
CA GLN A 344 -2.58 -24.72 6.20
C GLN A 344 -1.08 -24.93 6.51
N ILE A 345 -0.29 -23.84 6.62
CA ILE A 345 1.16 -23.93 6.83
C ILE A 345 1.54 -24.46 8.22
N LYS A 346 0.66 -24.30 9.23
CA LYS A 346 0.85 -24.72 10.63
C LYS A 346 2.14 -24.16 11.27
N ASP A 347 2.43 -24.55 12.51
CA ASP A 347 3.63 -24.09 13.23
C ASP A 347 4.95 -24.45 12.52
N ILE A 348 5.01 -25.59 11.83
CA ILE A 348 6.22 -26.06 11.14
C ILE A 348 6.52 -25.17 9.92
N GLY A 349 5.51 -24.82 9.12
CA GLY A 349 5.70 -23.89 8.00
C GLY A 349 6.09 -22.50 8.50
N VAL A 350 5.49 -22.05 9.60
CA VAL A 350 5.88 -20.78 10.26
C VAL A 350 7.32 -20.82 10.75
N GLN A 351 7.80 -21.94 11.28
CA GLN A 351 9.19 -22.11 11.68
C GLN A 351 10.14 -21.86 10.49
N HIS A 352 9.89 -22.53 9.35
CA HIS A 352 10.71 -22.35 8.14
C HIS A 352 10.70 -20.89 7.67
N LEU A 353 9.52 -20.26 7.62
CA LEU A 353 9.39 -18.85 7.26
C LEU A 353 10.14 -17.95 8.26
N ALA A 354 10.03 -18.23 9.56
CA ALA A 354 10.72 -17.46 10.59
C ALA A 354 12.23 -17.52 10.42
N ASP A 355 12.79 -18.72 10.20
CA ASP A 355 14.22 -18.93 9.96
C ASP A 355 14.70 -18.13 8.73
N ALA A 356 13.95 -18.17 7.62
CA ALA A 356 14.26 -17.37 6.43
C ALA A 356 14.14 -15.86 6.67
N LEU A 357 13.11 -15.44 7.41
CA LEU A 357 12.85 -14.03 7.68
C LEU A 357 13.88 -13.38 8.61
N GLN A 358 14.64 -14.16 9.39
CA GLN A 358 15.77 -13.64 10.18
C GLN A 358 16.87 -13.06 9.29
N GLN A 359 17.09 -13.64 8.10
CA GLN A 359 18.11 -13.17 7.14
C GLN A 359 17.51 -12.27 6.06
N ASN A 360 16.27 -12.53 5.63
CA ASN A 360 15.61 -11.72 4.62
C ASN A 360 15.33 -10.30 5.13
N THR A 361 15.81 -9.30 4.38
CA THR A 361 15.70 -7.88 4.77
C THR A 361 14.62 -7.09 4.02
N THR A 362 13.84 -7.76 3.16
CA THR A 362 12.94 -7.07 2.21
C THR A 362 11.47 -7.23 2.54
N VAL A 363 11.07 -8.37 3.10
CA VAL A 363 9.68 -8.60 3.50
C VAL A 363 9.31 -7.65 4.64
N THR A 364 8.36 -6.76 4.36
CA THR A 364 7.83 -5.74 5.28
C THR A 364 6.39 -6.04 5.70
N GLN A 365 5.67 -6.87 4.94
CA GLN A 365 4.31 -7.28 5.24
C GLN A 365 4.17 -8.79 5.03
N LEU A 366 3.61 -9.46 6.02
CA LEU A 366 3.37 -10.90 6.00
C LEU A 366 1.95 -11.18 6.48
N ASN A 367 1.18 -11.91 5.68
CA ASN A 367 -0.14 -12.40 6.07
C ASN A 367 -0.11 -13.93 6.23
N LEU A 368 -0.43 -14.38 7.44
CA LEU A 368 -0.51 -15.79 7.85
C LEU A 368 -1.87 -16.08 8.52
N GLU A 369 -2.92 -15.35 8.16
CA GLU A 369 -4.28 -15.56 8.67
C GLU A 369 -4.76 -16.99 8.39
N GLN A 370 -5.58 -17.56 9.27
CA GLN A 370 -6.25 -18.86 9.05
C GLN A 370 -5.29 -20.01 8.67
N ASN A 371 -4.22 -20.19 9.44
CA ASN A 371 -3.18 -21.18 9.15
C ASN A 371 -2.99 -22.24 10.24
N SER A 372 -3.90 -22.30 11.22
CA SER A 372 -3.81 -23.17 12.39
C SER A 372 -2.49 -22.98 13.16
N ILE A 373 -2.05 -21.73 13.28
CA ILE A 373 -0.86 -21.34 14.04
C ILE A 373 -1.20 -21.37 15.53
N THR A 374 -0.43 -22.13 16.31
CA THR A 374 -0.58 -22.21 17.78
C THR A 374 0.43 -21.31 18.48
N ASP A 375 0.50 -21.41 19.82
CA ASP A 375 1.52 -20.72 20.62
C ASP A 375 2.96 -21.03 20.17
N LYS A 376 3.19 -22.21 19.57
CA LYS A 376 4.52 -22.60 19.07
C LYS A 376 4.92 -21.81 17.82
N GLY A 377 4.00 -21.60 16.88
CA GLY A 377 4.25 -20.72 15.73
C GLY A 377 4.40 -19.25 16.15
N ALA A 378 3.61 -18.79 17.13
CA ALA A 378 3.79 -17.46 17.72
C ALA A 378 5.18 -17.27 18.37
N TYR A 379 5.70 -18.32 19.01
CA TYR A 379 7.07 -18.33 19.53
C TYR A 379 8.12 -18.13 18.42
N TYR A 380 8.02 -18.85 17.29
CA TYR A 380 8.95 -18.66 16.18
C TYR A 380 8.88 -17.25 15.57
N LEU A 381 7.68 -16.68 15.46
CA LEU A 381 7.50 -15.30 14.98
C LEU A 381 8.03 -14.25 15.97
N ALA A 382 7.99 -14.53 17.27
CA ALA A 382 8.58 -13.65 18.28
C ALA A 382 10.10 -13.52 18.11
N ASP A 383 10.80 -14.57 17.66
CA ASP A 383 12.23 -14.48 17.34
C ASP A 383 12.49 -13.59 16.12
N VAL A 384 11.62 -13.63 15.10
CA VAL A 384 11.66 -12.70 13.97
C VAL A 384 11.52 -11.25 14.45
N PHE A 385 10.60 -10.97 15.37
CA PHE A 385 10.39 -9.62 15.93
C PHE A 385 11.60 -9.08 16.69
N ARG A 386 12.38 -9.95 17.34
CA ARG A 386 13.61 -9.56 18.06
C ARG A 386 14.73 -9.19 17.08
N ALA A 387 14.86 -9.93 15.98
CA ALA A 387 15.94 -9.75 15.01
C ALA A 387 15.63 -8.72 13.91
N LYS A 388 14.38 -8.66 13.44
CA LYS A 388 14.02 -7.98 12.19
C LYS A 388 13.60 -6.52 12.40
N ARG A 389 14.28 -5.63 11.68
CA ARG A 389 14.08 -4.17 11.76
C ARG A 389 13.11 -3.58 10.74
N LYS A 390 12.49 -4.38 9.86
CA LYS A 390 11.64 -3.89 8.76
C LYS A 390 10.26 -4.53 8.62
N LEU A 391 9.96 -5.63 9.32
CA LEU A 391 8.61 -6.20 9.31
C LEU A 391 7.67 -5.22 10.01
N SER A 392 6.84 -4.57 9.22
CA SER A 392 5.99 -3.45 9.63
C SER A 392 4.52 -3.85 9.80
N LYS A 393 4.08 -4.88 9.08
CA LYS A 393 2.72 -5.43 9.19
C LYS A 393 2.77 -6.94 9.31
N LEU A 394 2.02 -7.47 10.28
CA LEU A 394 1.83 -8.89 10.44
C LEU A 394 0.36 -9.19 10.70
N HIS A 395 -0.21 -10.09 9.90
CA HIS A 395 -1.56 -10.60 10.08
C HIS A 395 -1.51 -12.06 10.55
N LEU A 396 -2.06 -12.30 11.74
CA LEU A 396 -2.18 -13.60 12.40
C LEU A 396 -3.64 -13.92 12.74
N GLY A 397 -4.60 -13.28 12.06
CA GLY A 397 -6.02 -13.50 12.27
C GLY A 397 -6.42 -14.99 12.16
N ALA A 398 -7.55 -15.37 12.76
CA ALA A 398 -8.16 -16.70 12.60
C ALA A 398 -7.21 -17.88 12.89
N ASN A 399 -6.36 -17.76 13.91
CA ASN A 399 -5.41 -18.80 14.32
C ASN A 399 -5.74 -19.32 15.74
N GLU A 400 -4.85 -20.14 16.30
CA GLU A 400 -5.03 -20.81 17.59
C GLU A 400 -4.11 -20.26 18.69
N ILE A 401 -3.74 -18.98 18.60
CA ILE A 401 -2.85 -18.33 19.56
C ILE A 401 -3.62 -18.08 20.87
N THR A 402 -3.05 -18.52 22.00
CA THR A 402 -3.60 -18.33 23.36
C THR A 402 -2.82 -17.24 24.10
N GLU A 403 -3.06 -17.07 25.41
CA GLU A 403 -2.24 -16.18 26.23
C GLU A 403 -0.74 -16.53 26.26
N ARG A 404 -0.37 -17.80 26.00
CA ARG A 404 1.05 -18.22 25.99
C ARG A 404 1.75 -17.71 24.73
N GLY A 405 1.14 -17.86 23.56
CA GLY A 405 1.64 -17.29 22.31
C GLY A 405 1.67 -15.77 22.38
N MET A 406 0.62 -15.15 22.93
CA MET A 406 0.59 -13.69 23.15
C MET A 406 1.73 -13.22 24.07
N LYS A 407 2.11 -14.00 25.09
CA LYS A 407 3.28 -13.69 25.92
C LYS A 407 4.56 -13.58 25.10
N TYR A 408 4.84 -14.56 24.23
CA TYR A 408 6.03 -14.53 23.37
C TYR A 408 6.04 -13.31 22.46
N LEU A 409 4.90 -13.03 21.81
CA LEU A 409 4.76 -11.86 20.93
C LEU A 409 4.93 -10.55 21.72
N ALA A 410 4.34 -10.43 22.91
CA ALA A 410 4.45 -9.25 23.77
C ALA A 410 5.90 -9.00 24.22
N ASP A 411 6.61 -10.05 24.65
CA ASP A 411 8.02 -9.94 25.05
C ASP A 411 8.89 -9.42 23.90
N ALA A 412 8.61 -9.83 22.67
CA ALA A 412 9.33 -9.34 21.50
C ALA A 412 8.90 -7.93 21.07
N LEU A 413 7.60 -7.60 21.16
CA LEU A 413 7.06 -6.28 20.84
C LEU A 413 7.66 -5.15 21.71
N ARG A 414 8.03 -5.45 22.96
CA ARG A 414 8.62 -4.49 23.89
C ARG A 414 9.81 -3.73 23.31
N ASN A 415 10.66 -4.43 22.55
CA ASN A 415 11.88 -3.88 21.95
C ASN A 415 11.78 -3.72 20.42
N ASN A 416 10.70 -4.18 19.82
CA ASN A 416 10.50 -4.07 18.39
C ASN A 416 10.31 -2.58 17.99
N ARG A 417 10.99 -2.19 16.91
CA ARG A 417 10.97 -0.81 16.38
C ARG A 417 10.49 -0.73 14.93
N ALA A 418 9.87 -1.78 14.43
CA ALA A 418 9.49 -1.91 13.02
C ALA A 418 7.99 -2.07 12.84
N LEU A 419 7.34 -2.84 13.73
CA LEU A 419 5.95 -3.21 13.61
C LEU A 419 5.04 -2.01 13.90
N ILE A 420 4.21 -1.70 12.92
CA ILE A 420 3.23 -0.62 12.90
C ILE A 420 1.82 -1.20 13.04
N GLN A 421 1.58 -2.36 12.43
CA GLN A 421 0.29 -3.06 12.44
C GLN A 421 0.46 -4.52 12.86
N LEU A 422 -0.35 -4.93 13.83
CA LEU A 422 -0.48 -6.31 14.27
C LEU A 422 -1.95 -6.69 14.34
N ASP A 423 -2.32 -7.72 13.59
CA ASP A 423 -3.65 -8.28 13.59
C ASP A 423 -3.64 -9.69 14.22
N LEU A 424 -4.40 -9.83 15.30
CA LEU A 424 -4.57 -11.03 16.11
C LEU A 424 -6.06 -11.39 16.24
N THR A 425 -6.90 -10.93 15.31
CA THR A 425 -8.34 -11.16 15.31
C THR A 425 -8.67 -12.67 15.30
N SER A 426 -9.79 -13.10 15.86
CA SER A 426 -10.25 -14.50 15.79
C SER A 426 -9.21 -15.52 16.32
N ASN A 427 -8.59 -15.22 17.45
CA ASN A 427 -7.68 -16.13 18.16
C ASN A 427 -8.29 -16.57 19.50
N LYS A 428 -7.50 -17.22 20.37
CA LYS A 428 -7.93 -17.72 21.68
C LYS A 428 -7.31 -16.88 22.82
N ILE A 429 -7.04 -15.59 22.58
CA ILE A 429 -6.36 -14.72 23.55
C ILE A 429 -7.33 -14.35 24.68
N THR A 430 -6.91 -14.58 25.92
CA THR A 430 -7.66 -14.26 27.14
C THR A 430 -7.14 -12.97 27.80
N GLU A 431 -7.75 -12.53 28.91
CA GLU A 431 -7.26 -11.36 29.66
C GLU A 431 -5.79 -11.50 30.13
N LYS A 432 -5.29 -12.72 30.32
CA LYS A 432 -3.88 -12.97 30.66
C LYS A 432 -2.94 -12.60 29.51
N GLY A 433 -3.35 -12.87 28.28
CA GLY A 433 -2.59 -12.45 27.10
C GLY A 433 -2.54 -10.93 26.99
N ILE A 434 -3.65 -10.27 27.28
CA ILE A 434 -3.74 -8.81 27.33
C ILE A 434 -2.87 -8.21 28.44
N GLN A 435 -2.80 -8.87 29.60
CA GLN A 435 -1.88 -8.45 30.67
C GLN A 435 -0.43 -8.37 30.18
N TYR A 436 0.06 -9.39 29.46
CA TYR A 436 1.42 -9.35 28.89
C TYR A 436 1.57 -8.27 27.83
N LEU A 437 0.55 -8.08 27.00
CA LEU A 437 0.54 -7.05 25.97
C LEU A 437 0.59 -5.63 26.56
N THR A 438 -0.10 -5.37 27.68
CA THR A 438 -0.09 -4.06 28.36
C THR A 438 1.32 -3.61 28.70
N ASP A 439 2.15 -4.51 29.24
CA ASP A 439 3.55 -4.22 29.57
C ASP A 439 4.37 -3.87 28.31
N ALA A 440 4.11 -4.57 27.20
CA ALA A 440 4.76 -4.32 25.93
C ALA A 440 4.34 -2.96 25.33
N LEU A 441 3.03 -2.65 25.32
CA LEU A 441 2.47 -1.41 24.76
C LEU A 441 2.90 -0.16 25.52
N ARG A 442 3.22 -0.28 26.81
CA ARG A 442 3.77 0.82 27.62
C ARG A 442 5.13 1.28 27.11
N SER A 443 5.96 0.34 26.63
CA SER A 443 7.33 0.61 26.19
C SER A 443 7.44 0.76 24.67
N ASN A 444 6.53 0.12 23.91
CA ASN A 444 6.56 0.13 22.46
C ASN A 444 6.28 1.54 21.91
N LYS A 445 7.05 1.91 20.89
CA LYS A 445 7.01 3.27 20.29
C LYS A 445 6.59 3.28 18.81
N THR A 446 6.16 2.15 18.26
CA THR A 446 5.93 2.01 16.81
C THR A 446 4.57 1.46 16.45
N LEU A 447 3.95 0.63 17.30
CA LEU A 447 2.67 0.03 17.01
C LEU A 447 1.57 1.09 17.03
N MET A 448 0.91 1.24 15.89
CA MET A 448 -0.14 2.22 15.63
C MET A 448 -1.50 1.56 15.43
N GLN A 449 -1.54 0.31 14.98
CA GLN A 449 -2.75 -0.45 14.71
C GLN A 449 -2.65 -1.81 15.38
N LEU A 450 -3.65 -2.12 16.20
CA LEU A 450 -3.74 -3.38 16.91
C LEU A 450 -5.18 -3.90 16.80
N ASP A 451 -5.33 -5.04 16.13
CA ASP A 451 -6.62 -5.69 15.97
C ASP A 451 -6.67 -6.95 16.84
N LEU A 452 -7.60 -6.97 17.80
CA LEU A 452 -7.80 -8.02 18.81
C LEU A 452 -9.24 -8.55 18.80
N GLY A 453 -9.98 -8.33 17.71
CA GLY A 453 -11.37 -8.73 17.60
C GLY A 453 -11.56 -10.25 17.72
N SER A 454 -12.77 -10.71 18.04
CA SER A 454 -13.13 -12.14 18.09
C SER A 454 -12.19 -12.99 18.97
N ASN A 455 -11.80 -12.48 20.14
CA ASN A 455 -10.98 -13.18 21.12
C ASN A 455 -11.80 -13.49 22.39
N LYS A 456 -11.13 -13.91 23.46
CA LYS A 456 -11.75 -14.21 24.77
C LYS A 456 -11.39 -13.15 25.81
N ILE A 457 -11.36 -11.88 25.41
CA ILE A 457 -10.99 -10.78 26.30
C ILE A 457 -12.19 -10.43 27.17
N THR A 458 -12.07 -10.65 28.48
CA THR A 458 -13.12 -10.40 29.47
C THR A 458 -13.06 -8.98 30.04
N GLU A 459 -13.95 -8.64 30.97
CA GLU A 459 -13.92 -7.39 31.76
C GLU A 459 -12.53 -7.05 32.33
N LYS A 460 -11.78 -8.06 32.79
CA LYS A 460 -10.41 -7.90 33.31
C LYS A 460 -9.43 -7.50 32.21
N GLY A 461 -9.65 -7.95 30.99
CA GLY A 461 -8.88 -7.49 29.82
C GLY A 461 -9.08 -6.00 29.57
N GLY A 462 -10.32 -5.50 29.72
CA GLY A 462 -10.63 -4.07 29.68
C GLY A 462 -9.85 -3.25 30.73
N LEU A 463 -9.67 -3.80 31.94
CA LEU A 463 -8.82 -3.21 32.97
C LEU A 463 -7.36 -3.08 32.51
N TYR A 464 -6.75 -4.15 32.00
CA TYR A 464 -5.37 -4.12 31.52
C TYR A 464 -5.18 -3.19 30.32
N LEU A 465 -6.13 -3.16 29.39
CA LEU A 465 -6.12 -2.24 28.26
C LEU A 465 -6.23 -0.78 28.72
N SER A 466 -7.03 -0.48 29.74
CA SER A 466 -7.10 0.87 30.28
C SER A 466 -5.75 1.39 30.76
N ASP A 467 -4.95 0.54 31.42
CA ASP A 467 -3.61 0.89 31.87
C ASP A 467 -2.65 1.08 30.67
N ALA A 468 -2.77 0.25 29.64
CA ALA A 468 -2.02 0.43 28.40
C ALA A 468 -2.37 1.77 27.73
N LEU A 469 -3.66 2.08 27.59
CA LEU A 469 -4.17 3.30 26.97
C LEU A 469 -3.75 4.57 27.73
N ARG A 470 -3.61 4.52 29.06
CA ARG A 470 -3.12 5.64 29.87
C ARG A 470 -1.68 6.04 29.57
N ASN A 471 -0.86 5.09 29.13
CA ASN A 471 0.58 5.27 28.98
C ASN A 471 1.03 5.28 27.53
N ASN A 472 0.30 4.60 26.64
CA ASN A 472 0.64 4.48 25.24
C ASN A 472 0.41 5.82 24.49
N ARG A 473 1.34 6.14 23.58
CA ARG A 473 1.34 7.39 22.81
C ARG A 473 1.38 7.16 21.30
N THR A 474 1.16 5.93 20.85
CA THR A 474 1.41 5.52 19.46
C THR A 474 0.20 4.90 18.79
N LEU A 475 -0.62 4.16 19.54
CA LEU A 475 -1.83 3.53 19.02
C LEU A 475 -2.79 4.59 18.50
N ILE A 476 -3.20 4.39 17.25
CA ILE A 476 -4.18 5.19 16.51
C ILE A 476 -5.48 4.41 16.32
N ARG A 477 -5.37 3.09 16.08
CA ARG A 477 -6.50 2.16 15.96
C ARG A 477 -6.34 1.01 16.96
N LEU A 478 -7.42 0.73 17.68
CA LEU A 478 -7.58 -0.44 18.52
C LEU A 478 -8.93 -1.09 18.20
N ASP A 479 -8.91 -2.33 17.75
CA ASP A 479 -10.11 -3.10 17.47
C ASP A 479 -10.29 -4.19 18.55
N LEU A 480 -11.41 -4.15 19.26
CA LEU A 480 -11.79 -5.11 20.30
C LEU A 480 -13.14 -5.78 19.98
N ASN A 481 -13.62 -5.70 18.73
CA ASN A 481 -14.94 -6.23 18.36
C ASN A 481 -15.09 -7.72 18.75
N SER A 482 -16.30 -8.17 19.04
CA SER A 482 -16.62 -9.58 19.34
C SER A 482 -15.79 -10.18 20.49
N ASN A 483 -15.68 -9.48 21.61
CA ASN A 483 -15.05 -9.97 22.84
C ASN A 483 -16.09 -10.04 24.00
N GLN A 484 -15.64 -10.24 25.23
CA GLN A 484 -16.48 -10.34 26.44
C GLN A 484 -16.19 -9.18 27.39
N ILE A 485 -15.98 -7.98 26.86
CA ILE A 485 -15.58 -6.80 27.64
C ILE A 485 -16.68 -6.39 28.63
N ALA A 486 -17.96 -6.45 28.21
CA ALA A 486 -19.13 -6.05 28.98
C ALA A 486 -19.04 -4.63 29.58
N ASP A 487 -20.05 -4.23 30.36
CA ASP A 487 -20.14 -2.87 30.90
C ASP A 487 -18.97 -2.50 31.82
N LYS A 488 -18.52 -3.45 32.64
CA LYS A 488 -17.43 -3.21 33.60
C LYS A 488 -16.07 -3.08 32.91
N GLY A 489 -15.81 -3.89 31.88
CA GLY A 489 -14.61 -3.73 31.05
C GLY A 489 -14.63 -2.40 30.30
N LEU A 490 -15.78 -2.00 29.74
CA LEU A 490 -15.94 -0.72 29.07
C LEU A 490 -15.74 0.45 30.02
N LYS A 491 -16.21 0.36 31.27
CA LYS A 491 -15.92 1.35 32.32
C LYS A 491 -14.42 1.60 32.46
N TYR A 492 -13.61 0.54 32.54
CA TYR A 492 -12.16 0.69 32.66
C TYR A 492 -11.56 1.35 31.42
N ILE A 493 -11.95 0.91 30.22
CA ILE A 493 -11.48 1.51 28.96
C ILE A 493 -11.86 3.00 28.91
N ALA A 494 -13.09 3.36 29.26
CA ALA A 494 -13.57 4.73 29.35
C ALA A 494 -12.73 5.58 30.32
N ASP A 495 -12.38 5.04 31.49
CA ASP A 495 -11.47 5.71 32.43
C ASP A 495 -10.06 5.93 31.83
N GLY A 496 -9.56 4.98 31.03
CA GLY A 496 -8.31 5.15 30.28
C GLY A 496 -8.40 6.27 29.24
N LEU A 497 -9.49 6.32 28.47
CA LEU A 497 -9.73 7.35 27.45
C LEU A 497 -9.90 8.76 28.04
N ARG A 498 -10.43 8.86 29.26
CA ARG A 498 -10.65 10.13 29.95
C ARG A 498 -9.35 10.73 30.49
N THR A 499 -8.46 9.89 30.99
CA THR A 499 -7.30 10.34 31.79
C THR A 499 -6.06 10.67 30.97
N ASN A 500 -5.99 10.26 29.70
CA ASN A 500 -4.81 10.47 28.86
C ASN A 500 -5.00 11.63 27.86
N THR A 501 -4.36 12.77 28.12
CA THR A 501 -4.38 13.95 27.23
C THR A 501 -3.44 13.82 26.02
N ILE A 502 -2.50 12.88 26.05
CA ILE A 502 -1.45 12.68 25.05
C ILE A 502 -1.68 11.43 24.19
N GLN A 503 -2.80 10.73 24.36
CA GLN A 503 -3.16 9.58 23.53
C GLN A 503 -3.34 9.99 22.07
N ARG A 504 -3.02 9.07 21.15
CA ARG A 504 -3.23 9.23 19.69
C ARG A 504 -4.38 8.38 19.16
N LEU A 505 -5.10 7.67 20.04
CA LEU A 505 -6.17 6.78 19.64
C LEU A 505 -7.31 7.59 19.03
N THR A 506 -7.57 7.35 17.74
CA THR A 506 -8.62 8.01 16.96
C THR A 506 -9.73 7.04 16.54
N ARG A 507 -9.46 5.73 16.56
CA ARG A 507 -10.41 4.69 16.15
C ARG A 507 -10.48 3.60 17.20
N LEU A 508 -11.68 3.31 17.68
CA LEU A 508 -11.94 2.28 18.68
C LEU A 508 -13.11 1.39 18.24
N GLY A 509 -12.84 0.10 18.10
CA GLY A 509 -13.86 -0.94 17.87
C GLY A 509 -14.24 -1.63 19.18
N LEU A 510 -15.54 -1.63 19.49
CA LEU A 510 -16.16 -2.26 20.66
C LEU A 510 -17.44 -3.02 20.29
N GLY A 511 -17.64 -3.35 19.02
CA GLY A 511 -18.80 -4.11 18.58
C GLY A 511 -18.88 -5.50 19.21
N GLY A 512 -20.05 -6.12 19.37
CA GLY A 512 -20.16 -7.52 19.80
C GLY A 512 -19.61 -7.82 21.21
N ASN A 513 -19.68 -6.88 22.15
CA ASN A 513 -19.02 -6.98 23.48
C ASN A 513 -19.98 -7.10 24.66
N GLU A 514 -21.26 -7.39 24.40
CA GLU A 514 -22.32 -7.46 25.42
C GLU A 514 -22.48 -6.14 26.22
N ILE A 515 -22.15 -5.01 25.61
CA ILE A 515 -22.29 -3.69 26.22
C ILE A 515 -23.78 -3.31 26.28
N THR A 516 -24.23 -2.86 27.44
CA THR A 516 -25.58 -2.33 27.67
C THR A 516 -25.54 -0.81 27.85
N ASP A 517 -26.69 -0.21 28.13
CA ASP A 517 -26.83 1.22 28.44
C ASP A 517 -25.91 1.69 29.58
N ASN A 518 -25.59 0.81 30.54
CA ASN A 518 -24.69 1.14 31.64
C ASN A 518 -23.24 1.29 31.18
N GLY A 519 -22.75 0.41 30.30
CA GLY A 519 -21.43 0.54 29.70
C GLY A 519 -21.32 1.80 28.86
N VAL A 520 -22.36 2.08 28.07
CA VAL A 520 -22.47 3.29 27.26
C VAL A 520 -22.48 4.55 28.12
N HIS A 521 -23.13 4.54 29.29
CA HIS A 521 -23.09 5.67 30.22
C HIS A 521 -21.65 6.06 30.60
N TYR A 522 -20.79 5.08 30.94
CA TYR A 522 -19.37 5.36 31.23
C TYR A 522 -18.61 5.88 30.01
N LEU A 523 -18.89 5.32 28.83
CA LEU A 523 -18.25 5.77 27.59
C LEU A 523 -18.66 7.21 27.25
N SER A 524 -19.92 7.59 27.45
CA SER A 524 -20.41 8.95 27.26
C SER A 524 -19.70 9.96 28.16
N GLU A 525 -19.47 9.62 29.43
CA GLU A 525 -18.67 10.47 30.34
C GLU A 525 -17.23 10.65 29.83
N ALA A 526 -16.63 9.60 29.28
CA ALA A 526 -15.31 9.69 28.68
C ALA A 526 -15.31 10.54 27.39
N LEU A 527 -16.30 10.39 26.51
CA LEU A 527 -16.45 11.16 25.27
C LEU A 527 -16.73 12.64 25.50
N PHE A 528 -17.31 13.01 26.66
CA PHE A 528 -17.47 14.40 27.05
C PHE A 528 -16.12 15.12 27.16
N ILE A 529 -15.09 14.42 27.63
CA ILE A 529 -13.74 14.95 27.88
C ILE A 529 -12.81 14.64 26.70
N ASN A 530 -12.92 13.44 26.12
CA ASN A 530 -12.03 12.97 25.08
C ASN A 530 -12.27 13.75 23.77
N ARG A 531 -11.21 14.37 23.26
CA ARG A 531 -11.22 15.15 22.01
C ARG A 531 -10.34 14.52 20.92
N LYS A 532 -10.06 13.22 21.02
CA LYS A 532 -9.16 12.50 20.11
C LYS A 532 -9.88 11.45 19.28
N LEU A 533 -10.92 10.82 19.84
CA LEU A 533 -11.65 9.80 19.12
C LEU A 533 -12.45 10.40 17.96
N VAL A 534 -12.25 9.83 16.78
CA VAL A 534 -12.86 10.24 15.49
C VAL A 534 -13.83 9.18 14.99
N GLN A 535 -13.54 7.90 15.23
CA GLN A 535 -14.37 6.77 14.85
C GLN A 535 -14.62 5.87 16.05
N LEU A 536 -15.89 5.57 16.28
CA LEU A 536 -16.34 4.68 17.35
C LEU A 536 -17.31 3.65 16.78
N ASP A 537 -16.98 2.39 16.98
CA ASP A 537 -17.82 1.27 16.59
C ASP A 537 -18.36 0.54 17.81
N LEU A 538 -19.69 0.49 17.92
CA LEU A 538 -20.46 -0.12 19.00
C LEU A 538 -21.48 -1.14 18.45
N GLU A 539 -21.26 -1.67 17.25
CA GLU A 539 -22.19 -2.61 16.61
C GLU A 539 -22.49 -3.86 17.45
N SER A 540 -23.60 -4.54 17.20
CA SER A 540 -23.96 -5.84 17.79
C SER A 540 -23.82 -5.88 19.32
N ASN A 541 -24.22 -4.81 20.01
CA ASN A 541 -24.29 -4.74 21.46
C ASN A 541 -25.77 -4.79 21.93
N ARG A 542 -26.02 -4.51 23.20
CA ARG A 542 -27.36 -4.48 23.81
C ARG A 542 -27.75 -3.06 24.20
N ILE A 543 -27.45 -2.10 23.32
CA ILE A 543 -27.72 -0.66 23.54
C ILE A 543 -29.18 -0.38 23.17
N SER A 544 -29.96 0.09 24.14
CA SER A 544 -31.37 0.45 23.97
C SER A 544 -31.57 1.94 23.68
N GLU A 545 -32.83 2.40 23.69
CA GLU A 545 -33.19 3.81 23.63
C GLU A 545 -32.51 4.64 24.75
N LYS A 546 -32.31 4.05 25.93
CA LYS A 546 -31.64 4.71 27.06
C LYS A 546 -30.15 4.89 26.80
N GLY A 547 -29.50 3.88 26.21
CA GLY A 547 -28.10 3.98 25.81
C GLY A 547 -27.90 5.04 24.72
N ALA A 548 -28.80 5.11 23.75
CA ALA A 548 -28.80 6.18 22.74
C ALA A 548 -28.90 7.56 23.39
N GLN A 549 -29.83 7.74 24.34
CA GLN A 549 -29.98 8.99 25.10
C GLN A 549 -28.67 9.40 25.81
N ARG A 550 -27.95 8.44 26.42
CA ARG A 550 -26.64 8.71 27.05
C ARG A 550 -25.58 9.13 26.05
N LEU A 551 -25.51 8.51 24.86
CA LEU A 551 -24.53 8.90 23.83
C LEU A 551 -24.78 10.33 23.34
N VAL A 552 -26.05 10.65 23.11
CA VAL A 552 -26.52 11.95 22.64
C VAL A 552 -26.06 13.09 23.55
N ASP A 553 -26.08 12.90 24.87
CA ASP A 553 -25.57 13.91 25.81
C ASP A 553 -24.07 14.21 25.64
N ALA A 554 -23.27 13.19 25.32
CA ALA A 554 -21.85 13.39 25.00
C ALA A 554 -21.66 14.07 23.62
N LEU A 555 -22.44 13.65 22.62
CA LEU A 555 -22.34 14.15 21.24
C LEU A 555 -22.71 15.64 21.10
N LYS A 556 -23.56 16.19 21.98
CA LYS A 556 -23.84 17.64 22.02
C LYS A 556 -22.55 18.47 22.14
N THR A 557 -21.61 17.99 22.96
CA THR A 557 -20.35 18.71 23.24
C THR A 557 -19.16 18.17 22.45
N ASN A 558 -19.18 16.89 22.06
CA ASN A 558 -18.09 16.29 21.31
C ASN A 558 -18.09 16.78 19.85
N LYS A 559 -17.02 17.47 19.46
CA LYS A 559 -16.84 18.01 18.12
C LYS A 559 -15.74 17.29 17.31
N ASN A 560 -15.32 16.09 17.71
CA ASN A 560 -14.28 15.33 17.00
C ASN A 560 -14.79 14.01 16.43
N LEU A 561 -15.82 13.41 17.04
CA LEU A 561 -16.40 12.18 16.51
C LEU A 561 -17.07 12.47 15.16
N THR A 562 -16.68 11.70 14.15
CA THR A 562 -17.15 11.82 12.77
C THR A 562 -17.81 10.56 12.24
N GLU A 563 -17.48 9.40 12.80
CA GLU A 563 -18.07 8.12 12.42
C GLU A 563 -18.55 7.40 13.68
N LEU A 564 -19.83 7.03 13.68
CA LEU A 564 -20.46 6.28 14.76
C LEU A 564 -21.22 5.11 14.15
N ASN A 565 -20.85 3.89 14.53
CA ASN A 565 -21.55 2.67 14.14
C ASN A 565 -22.33 2.12 15.34
N LEU A 566 -23.65 2.00 15.18
CA LEU A 566 -24.58 1.44 16.17
C LEU A 566 -25.36 0.24 15.60
N TRP A 567 -24.93 -0.33 14.47
CA TRP A 567 -25.56 -1.49 13.82
C TRP A 567 -25.95 -2.55 14.85
N CYS A 568 -27.14 -3.15 14.71
CA CYS A 568 -27.56 -4.33 15.45
C CYS A 568 -27.64 -4.09 16.96
N ASN A 569 -28.13 -2.90 17.32
CA ASN A 569 -28.53 -2.54 18.68
C ASN A 569 -30.03 -2.19 18.68
N PRO A 570 -30.81 -2.62 19.69
CA PRO A 570 -32.25 -2.38 19.78
C PRO A 570 -32.56 -0.93 20.18
N LEU A 571 -32.21 0.04 19.32
CA LEU A 571 -32.41 1.46 19.58
C LEU A 571 -33.90 1.84 19.52
N MET A 572 -34.65 1.18 18.64
CA MET A 572 -36.06 1.46 18.35
C MET A 572 -36.30 2.92 17.92
N ASP A 573 -37.53 3.29 17.61
CA ASP A 573 -37.86 4.65 17.15
C ASP A 573 -37.53 5.74 18.19
N GLU A 574 -37.63 5.43 19.49
CA GLU A 574 -37.32 6.36 20.58
C GLU A 574 -35.81 6.66 20.66
N GLY A 575 -34.95 5.65 20.53
CA GLY A 575 -33.50 5.84 20.45
C GLY A 575 -33.11 6.71 19.24
N ILE A 576 -33.77 6.49 18.11
CA ILE A 576 -33.58 7.30 16.90
C ILE A 576 -34.05 8.74 17.10
N GLN A 577 -35.15 8.97 17.83
CA GLN A 577 -35.59 10.32 18.19
C GLN A 577 -34.51 11.08 18.97
N TYR A 578 -33.87 10.45 19.96
CA TYR A 578 -32.77 11.10 20.69
C TYR A 578 -31.58 11.43 19.77
N LEU A 579 -31.19 10.51 18.89
CA LEU A 579 -30.09 10.73 17.94
C LEU A 579 -30.42 11.85 16.96
N ALA A 580 -31.62 11.84 16.37
CA ALA A 580 -32.09 12.86 15.43
C ALA A 580 -32.02 14.27 16.02
N ASN A 581 -32.44 14.43 17.29
CA ASN A 581 -32.40 15.74 17.98
C ASN A 581 -30.99 16.34 18.04
N VAL A 582 -29.94 15.52 18.18
CA VAL A 582 -28.56 16.03 18.19
C VAL A 582 -27.96 16.10 16.79
N LEU A 583 -28.37 15.23 15.87
CA LEU A 583 -27.92 15.28 14.48
C LEU A 583 -28.35 16.58 13.78
N ALA A 584 -29.52 17.13 14.09
CA ALA A 584 -29.99 18.39 13.52
C ALA A 584 -28.98 19.54 13.70
N ASP A 585 -28.27 19.56 14.84
CA ASP A 585 -27.28 20.57 15.21
C ASP A 585 -25.82 20.10 15.03
N SER A 586 -25.61 18.79 14.89
CA SER A 586 -24.28 18.21 14.73
C SER A 586 -23.64 18.64 13.41
N ARG A 587 -22.40 19.12 13.49
CA ARG A 587 -21.60 19.51 12.32
C ARG A 587 -20.40 18.59 12.10
N THR A 588 -20.32 17.46 12.82
CA THR A 588 -19.12 16.61 12.84
C THR A 588 -19.39 15.18 12.40
N ILE A 589 -20.55 14.62 12.72
CA ILE A 589 -20.88 13.24 12.33
C ILE A 589 -21.15 13.20 10.82
N THR A 590 -20.26 12.53 10.10
CA THR A 590 -20.31 12.37 8.64
C THR A 590 -20.80 10.99 8.20
N LYS A 591 -20.64 9.98 9.06
CA LYS A 591 -21.11 8.62 8.83
C LYS A 591 -21.83 8.07 10.06
N LEU A 592 -23.00 7.49 9.83
CA LEU A 592 -23.83 6.92 10.86
C LEU A 592 -24.40 5.57 10.40
N GLY A 593 -24.07 4.51 11.14
CA GLY A 593 -24.63 3.17 10.96
C GLY A 593 -25.74 2.89 11.96
N LEU A 594 -26.93 2.58 11.47
CA LEU A 594 -28.17 2.28 12.21
C LEU A 594 -28.89 1.05 11.64
N GLU A 595 -28.12 0.17 11.02
CA GLU A 595 -28.61 -1.08 10.46
C GLU A 595 -29.21 -1.95 11.56
N ARG A 596 -30.25 -2.74 11.24
CA ARG A 596 -30.90 -3.69 12.17
C ARG A 596 -31.14 -3.12 13.58
N SER A 597 -31.67 -1.90 13.65
CA SER A 597 -31.93 -1.18 14.91
C SER A 597 -33.41 -1.09 15.28
N GLU A 598 -34.25 -1.91 14.63
CA GLU A 598 -35.70 -1.96 14.85
C GLU A 598 -36.40 -0.62 14.54
N ILE A 599 -35.91 0.08 13.51
CA ILE A 599 -36.42 1.39 13.09
C ILE A 599 -37.66 1.19 12.21
N THR A 600 -38.74 1.91 12.52
CA THR A 600 -39.94 1.94 11.69
C THR A 600 -40.06 3.25 10.90
N GLU A 601 -41.19 3.44 10.23
CA GLU A 601 -41.60 4.72 9.65
C GLU A 601 -41.53 5.91 10.65
N GLN A 602 -41.75 5.68 11.96
CA GLN A 602 -41.71 6.75 12.96
C GLN A 602 -40.28 7.19 13.28
N GLY A 603 -39.35 6.26 13.49
CA GLY A 603 -37.93 6.60 13.66
C GLY A 603 -37.37 7.30 12.42
N THR A 604 -37.79 6.85 11.24
CA THR A 604 -37.43 7.48 9.96
C THR A 604 -37.94 8.92 9.84
N LYS A 605 -39.15 9.20 10.35
CA LYS A 605 -39.70 10.56 10.44
C LYS A 605 -38.82 11.46 11.32
N HIS A 606 -38.32 10.96 12.45
CA HIS A 606 -37.39 11.71 13.30
C HIS A 606 -36.08 12.01 12.57
N LEU A 607 -35.48 11.04 11.88
CA LEU A 607 -34.27 11.25 11.08
C LEU A 607 -34.49 12.30 9.99
N THR A 608 -35.64 12.26 9.32
CA THR A 608 -36.04 13.24 8.29
C THR A 608 -36.02 14.66 8.84
N CYS A 609 -36.60 14.88 10.03
CA CYS A 609 -36.54 16.18 10.70
C CYS A 609 -35.11 16.68 10.90
N ALA A 610 -34.18 15.79 11.28
CA ALA A 610 -32.77 16.15 11.45
C ALA A 610 -32.06 16.42 10.12
N LEU A 611 -32.37 15.65 9.08
CA LEU A 611 -31.76 15.77 7.75
C LEU A 611 -32.11 17.09 7.05
N TYR A 612 -33.23 17.74 7.40
CA TYR A 612 -33.58 19.05 6.85
C TYR A 612 -32.56 20.14 7.16
N SER A 613 -31.94 20.12 8.35
CA SER A 613 -30.98 21.14 8.80
C SER A 613 -29.54 20.64 8.92
N ASN A 614 -29.34 19.32 8.94
CA ASN A 614 -28.02 18.73 9.03
C ASN A 614 -27.21 19.00 7.75
N THR A 615 -25.96 19.44 7.93
CA THR A 615 -25.04 19.74 6.83
C THR A 615 -23.72 18.98 6.92
N SER A 616 -23.67 17.91 7.72
CA SER A 616 -22.43 17.17 7.98
C SER A 616 -22.52 15.70 7.57
N LEU A 617 -23.72 15.11 7.67
CA LEU A 617 -23.95 13.70 7.37
C LEU A 617 -23.87 13.48 5.86
N THR A 618 -22.95 12.60 5.47
CA THR A 618 -22.70 12.23 4.07
C THR A 618 -23.07 10.78 3.79
N GLN A 619 -23.02 9.91 4.81
CA GLN A 619 -23.37 8.50 4.71
C GLN A 619 -24.31 8.11 5.85
N LEU A 620 -25.46 7.56 5.49
CA LEU A 620 -26.45 7.04 6.42
C LEU A 620 -26.82 5.63 5.98
N SER A 621 -26.63 4.67 6.90
CA SER A 621 -26.99 3.29 6.66
C SER A 621 -28.14 2.85 7.56
N LEU A 622 -29.21 2.37 6.94
CA LEU A 622 -30.45 1.94 7.58
C LEU A 622 -30.81 0.50 7.18
N TRP A 623 -29.86 -0.29 6.70
CA TRP A 623 -30.11 -1.64 6.20
C TRP A 623 -30.79 -2.55 7.24
N GLY A 624 -31.77 -3.35 6.83
CA GLY A 624 -32.36 -4.37 7.68
C GLY A 624 -33.28 -3.84 8.79
N ASN A 625 -34.01 -2.75 8.54
CA ASN A 625 -35.03 -2.18 9.45
C ASN A 625 -36.45 -2.40 8.90
N HIS A 626 -37.47 -1.79 9.52
CA HIS A 626 -38.90 -1.91 9.17
C HIS A 626 -39.47 -0.58 8.67
N ILE A 627 -38.73 0.11 7.78
CA ILE A 627 -39.02 1.48 7.35
C ILE A 627 -40.31 1.56 6.50
N GLY A 628 -40.51 0.61 5.59
CA GLY A 628 -41.65 0.57 4.67
C GLY A 628 -41.77 1.78 3.73
N ASP A 629 -42.82 1.79 2.91
CA ASP A 629 -43.03 2.83 1.89
C ASP A 629 -43.24 4.23 2.48
N LYS A 630 -43.89 4.31 3.64
CA LYS A 630 -44.14 5.57 4.34
C LYS A 630 -42.87 6.16 4.95
N GLY A 631 -41.97 5.33 5.47
CA GLY A 631 -40.65 5.79 5.89
C GLY A 631 -39.80 6.23 4.68
N ALA A 632 -39.85 5.50 3.57
CA ALA A 632 -39.21 5.90 2.31
C ALA A 632 -39.73 7.25 1.79
N GLN A 633 -41.03 7.52 1.95
CA GLN A 633 -41.62 8.84 1.65
C GLN A 633 -40.97 9.94 2.48
N TYR A 634 -40.84 9.77 3.81
CA TYR A 634 -40.20 10.79 4.66
C TYR A 634 -38.74 11.05 4.25
N LEU A 635 -37.98 10.00 3.93
CA LEU A 635 -36.61 10.17 3.44
C LEU A 635 -36.57 10.89 2.09
N ALA A 636 -37.47 10.57 1.17
CA ALA A 636 -37.60 11.26 -0.11
C ALA A 636 -37.87 12.77 0.09
N GLU A 637 -38.77 13.13 1.00
CA GLU A 637 -39.03 14.53 1.38
C GLU A 637 -37.76 15.23 1.89
N SER A 638 -36.95 14.54 2.72
CA SER A 638 -35.66 15.05 3.19
C SER A 638 -34.65 15.26 2.06
N LEU A 639 -34.61 14.36 1.07
CA LEU A 639 -33.65 14.40 -0.04
C LEU A 639 -33.91 15.57 -1.02
N PHE A 640 -35.13 16.11 -1.08
CA PHE A 640 -35.39 17.34 -1.84
C PHE A 640 -34.62 18.53 -1.27
N ILE A 641 -34.50 18.59 0.06
CA ILE A 641 -33.92 19.72 0.79
C ILE A 641 -32.45 19.47 1.11
N ASN A 642 -32.10 18.30 1.63
CA ASN A 642 -30.75 17.96 2.05
C ASN A 642 -29.79 17.96 0.86
N LYS A 643 -28.65 18.64 1.02
CA LYS A 643 -27.59 18.78 0.00
C LYS A 643 -26.25 18.21 0.45
N THR A 644 -26.23 17.31 1.44
CA THR A 644 -24.98 16.76 1.99
C THR A 644 -24.92 15.25 1.92
N LEU A 645 -26.06 14.57 1.98
CA LEU A 645 -26.10 13.12 1.91
C LEU A 645 -25.72 12.66 0.50
N THR A 646 -24.69 11.82 0.44
CA THR A 646 -24.14 11.26 -0.79
C THR A 646 -24.37 9.74 -0.88
N HIS A 647 -24.49 9.07 0.28
CA HIS A 647 -24.71 7.63 0.36
C HIS A 647 -25.87 7.33 1.31
N LEU A 648 -26.88 6.62 0.80
CA LEU A 648 -28.03 6.17 1.57
C LEU A 648 -28.24 4.67 1.34
N ASP A 649 -28.24 3.90 2.42
CA ASP A 649 -28.55 2.46 2.39
C ASP A 649 -29.91 2.19 3.02
N LEU A 650 -30.83 1.68 2.19
CA LEU A 650 -32.19 1.27 2.54
C LEU A 650 -32.42 -0.21 2.16
N GLY A 651 -31.37 -1.01 2.04
CA GLY A 651 -31.53 -2.43 1.76
C GLY A 651 -32.31 -3.14 2.87
N LYS A 652 -33.11 -4.16 2.51
CA LYS A 652 -33.88 -4.97 3.45
C LYS A 652 -34.76 -4.13 4.41
N ASN A 653 -35.63 -3.29 3.85
CA ASN A 653 -36.49 -2.37 4.60
C ASN A 653 -37.99 -2.47 4.25
N GLU A 654 -38.38 -3.56 3.57
CA GLU A 654 -39.77 -3.81 3.20
C GLU A 654 -40.36 -2.77 2.24
N LEU A 655 -39.51 -2.07 1.46
CA LEU A 655 -39.98 -1.12 0.44
C LEU A 655 -40.62 -1.86 -0.73
N THR A 656 -41.76 -1.37 -1.19
CA THR A 656 -42.42 -1.81 -2.42
C THR A 656 -42.15 -0.83 -3.57
N HIS A 657 -42.90 -0.97 -4.66
CA HIS A 657 -42.85 -0.04 -5.77
C HIS A 657 -43.34 1.37 -5.40
N ASP A 658 -44.20 1.51 -4.38
CA ASP A 658 -44.69 2.81 -3.90
C ASP A 658 -43.57 3.60 -3.21
N GLY A 659 -42.79 2.97 -2.33
CA GLY A 659 -41.62 3.59 -1.71
C GLY A 659 -40.53 3.91 -2.72
N ALA A 660 -40.31 3.01 -3.70
CA ALA A 660 -39.39 3.26 -4.81
C ALA A 660 -39.83 4.48 -5.65
N GLN A 661 -41.13 4.66 -5.88
CA GLN A 661 -41.66 5.84 -6.57
C GLN A 661 -41.30 7.13 -5.83
N LYS A 662 -41.49 7.18 -4.51
CA LYS A 662 -41.17 8.39 -3.71
C LYS A 662 -39.69 8.74 -3.79
N LEU A 663 -38.81 7.74 -3.69
CA LEU A 663 -37.38 7.94 -3.83
C LEU A 663 -37.01 8.40 -5.24
N ALA A 664 -37.63 7.82 -6.28
CA ALA A 664 -37.44 8.23 -7.67
C ALA A 664 -37.83 9.71 -7.88
N ASP A 665 -38.96 10.15 -7.33
CA ASP A 665 -39.40 11.54 -7.42
C ASP A 665 -38.39 12.51 -6.78
N ALA A 666 -37.80 12.14 -5.64
CA ALA A 666 -36.74 12.91 -5.00
C ALA A 666 -35.45 12.94 -5.84
N LEU A 667 -35.07 11.81 -6.46
CA LEU A 667 -33.88 11.71 -7.30
C LEU A 667 -33.94 12.63 -8.51
N ARG A 668 -35.12 12.88 -9.10
CA ARG A 668 -35.24 13.82 -10.25
C ARG A 668 -34.64 15.20 -9.96
N SER A 669 -34.73 15.65 -8.71
CA SER A 669 -34.29 16.99 -8.28
C SER A 669 -33.06 16.97 -7.37
N ASN A 670 -32.78 15.86 -6.69
CA ASN A 670 -31.58 15.73 -5.87
C ASN A 670 -30.33 15.72 -6.77
N ARG A 671 -29.27 16.41 -6.32
CA ARG A 671 -28.00 16.57 -7.05
C ARG A 671 -26.79 16.24 -6.19
N THR A 672 -26.99 15.47 -5.12
CA THR A 672 -25.95 15.20 -4.12
C THR A 672 -25.79 13.72 -3.84
N LEU A 673 -26.87 12.96 -3.90
CA LEU A 673 -26.84 11.52 -3.72
C LEU A 673 -26.11 10.86 -4.90
N THR A 674 -25.02 10.17 -4.58
CA THR A 674 -24.19 9.43 -5.52
C THR A 674 -24.40 7.92 -5.41
N ARG A 675 -24.90 7.45 -4.28
CA ARG A 675 -25.12 6.02 -4.02
C ARG A 675 -26.43 5.79 -3.28
N LEU A 676 -27.24 4.89 -3.83
CA LEU A 676 -28.49 4.43 -3.23
C LEU A 676 -28.53 2.89 -3.25
N GLU A 677 -28.63 2.28 -2.08
CA GLU A 677 -28.76 0.84 -1.91
C GLU A 677 -30.22 0.51 -1.53
N LEU A 678 -30.87 -0.34 -2.33
CA LEU A 678 -32.27 -0.77 -2.20
C LEU A 678 -32.40 -2.30 -2.31
N GLU A 679 -31.32 -3.05 -2.15
CA GLU A 679 -31.35 -4.50 -2.26
C GLU A 679 -32.25 -5.16 -1.21
N TRP A 680 -32.67 -6.40 -1.46
CA TRP A 680 -33.46 -7.17 -0.49
C TRP A 680 -34.78 -6.50 -0.07
N ASN A 681 -35.38 -5.69 -0.95
CA ASN A 681 -36.71 -5.11 -0.76
C ASN A 681 -37.76 -5.88 -1.60
N GLN A 682 -38.97 -5.33 -1.67
CA GLN A 682 -40.12 -5.89 -2.39
C GLN A 682 -40.46 -5.07 -3.64
N ILE A 683 -39.46 -4.45 -4.26
CA ILE A 683 -39.63 -3.62 -5.46
C ILE A 683 -39.96 -4.51 -6.65
N LYS A 684 -41.05 -4.18 -7.35
CA LYS A 684 -41.54 -4.88 -8.54
C LYS A 684 -41.18 -4.12 -9.83
N ARG A 685 -41.72 -4.58 -10.97
CA ARG A 685 -41.55 -3.95 -12.29
C ARG A 685 -41.85 -2.45 -12.27
N GLU A 686 -42.95 -2.04 -11.65
CA GLU A 686 -43.41 -0.64 -11.56
C GLU A 686 -42.38 0.25 -10.85
N GLY A 687 -41.77 -0.25 -9.78
CA GLY A 687 -40.75 0.50 -9.05
C GLY A 687 -39.46 0.67 -9.83
N ALA A 688 -39.08 -0.34 -10.62
CA ALA A 688 -37.95 -0.25 -11.53
C ALA A 688 -38.20 0.77 -12.66
N GLU A 689 -39.44 0.84 -13.17
CA GLU A 689 -39.87 1.84 -14.15
C GLU A 689 -39.74 3.27 -13.59
N PHE A 690 -40.23 3.54 -12.37
CA PHE A 690 -40.08 4.85 -11.74
C PHE A 690 -38.62 5.24 -11.52
N LEU A 691 -37.79 4.31 -11.04
CA LEU A 691 -36.36 4.56 -10.85
C LEU A 691 -35.67 4.83 -12.19
N ALA A 692 -35.97 4.06 -13.23
CA ALA A 692 -35.43 4.27 -14.58
C ALA A 692 -35.80 5.64 -15.15
N ASP A 693 -37.05 6.09 -14.97
CA ASP A 693 -37.49 7.42 -15.40
C ASP A 693 -36.73 8.53 -14.65
N ALA A 694 -36.57 8.40 -13.33
CA ALA A 694 -35.81 9.38 -12.54
C ALA A 694 -34.33 9.47 -12.95
N LEU A 695 -33.71 8.34 -13.31
CA LEU A 695 -32.32 8.29 -13.77
C LEU A 695 -32.11 9.08 -15.07
N GLN A 696 -33.10 9.23 -15.94
CA GLN A 696 -32.96 10.04 -17.16
C GLN A 696 -32.66 11.53 -16.85
N PHE A 697 -33.05 12.00 -15.66
CA PHE A 697 -32.85 13.38 -15.21
C PHE A 697 -31.75 13.52 -14.15
N ASN A 698 -31.42 12.43 -13.45
CA ASN A 698 -30.42 12.43 -12.40
C ASN A 698 -29.04 12.04 -12.94
N GLN A 699 -28.12 13.01 -12.98
CA GLN A 699 -26.74 12.82 -13.44
C GLN A 699 -25.74 12.62 -12.30
N THR A 700 -26.20 12.56 -11.05
CA THR A 700 -25.30 12.50 -9.87
C THR A 700 -25.21 11.11 -9.27
N LEU A 701 -26.23 10.28 -9.43
CA LEU A 701 -26.25 8.92 -8.91
C LEU A 701 -25.32 8.03 -9.74
N ILE A 702 -24.23 7.59 -9.11
CA ILE A 702 -23.20 6.74 -9.71
C ILE A 702 -23.54 5.27 -9.49
N ARG A 703 -24.19 4.94 -8.36
CA ARG A 703 -24.52 3.56 -8.01
C ARG A 703 -25.94 3.45 -7.46
N LEU A 704 -26.71 2.59 -8.12
CA LEU A 704 -28.01 2.12 -7.67
C LEU A 704 -27.95 0.60 -7.53
N ASN A 705 -28.19 0.08 -6.33
CA ASN A 705 -28.30 -1.36 -6.10
C ASN A 705 -29.75 -1.74 -5.85
N VAL A 706 -30.34 -2.52 -6.75
CA VAL A 706 -31.71 -3.06 -6.62
C VAL A 706 -31.71 -4.59 -6.61
N SER A 707 -30.58 -5.21 -6.32
CA SER A 707 -30.46 -6.67 -6.30
C SER A 707 -31.38 -7.33 -5.27
N ASN A 708 -31.74 -8.60 -5.46
CA ASN A 708 -32.61 -9.34 -4.54
C ASN A 708 -33.97 -8.66 -4.28
N ASN A 709 -34.53 -8.00 -5.30
CA ASN A 709 -35.90 -7.52 -5.35
C ASN A 709 -36.76 -8.42 -6.25
N GLN A 710 -38.04 -8.08 -6.43
CA GLN A 710 -39.01 -8.79 -7.27
C GLN A 710 -39.13 -8.16 -8.68
N ILE A 711 -38.01 -7.66 -9.22
CA ILE A 711 -37.97 -6.96 -10.52
C ILE A 711 -37.94 -7.98 -11.65
N THR A 712 -38.91 -7.91 -12.55
CA THR A 712 -39.00 -8.76 -13.75
C THR A 712 -37.95 -8.39 -14.81
N GLU A 713 -37.72 -9.26 -15.79
CA GLU A 713 -36.81 -8.98 -16.92
C GLU A 713 -37.15 -7.67 -17.63
N GLU A 714 -38.45 -7.38 -17.82
CA GLU A 714 -38.91 -6.12 -18.38
C GLU A 714 -38.40 -4.93 -17.55
N GLY A 715 -38.65 -4.92 -16.23
CA GLY A 715 -38.17 -3.86 -15.34
C GLY A 715 -36.64 -3.70 -15.32
N GLN A 716 -35.89 -4.79 -15.49
CA GLN A 716 -34.44 -4.74 -15.65
C GLN A 716 -34.05 -4.01 -16.96
N GLN A 717 -34.77 -4.27 -18.05
CA GLN A 717 -34.52 -3.61 -19.33
C GLN A 717 -34.75 -2.09 -19.25
N TRP A 718 -35.76 -1.64 -18.50
CA TRP A 718 -35.98 -0.21 -18.24
C TRP A 718 -34.76 0.44 -17.57
N LEU A 719 -34.22 -0.19 -16.53
CA LEU A 719 -33.02 0.30 -15.84
C LEU A 719 -31.79 0.29 -16.76
N ILE A 720 -31.61 -0.77 -17.57
CA ILE A 720 -30.50 -0.85 -18.54
C ILE A 720 -30.59 0.28 -19.57
N ASN A 721 -31.77 0.54 -20.12
CA ASN A 721 -31.97 1.61 -21.09
C ASN A 721 -31.69 2.99 -20.48
N ALA A 722 -32.12 3.23 -19.24
CA ALA A 722 -31.83 4.47 -18.53
C ALA A 722 -30.32 4.67 -18.27
N LEU A 723 -29.57 3.59 -18.04
CA LEU A 723 -28.11 3.64 -17.87
C LEU A 723 -27.38 3.90 -19.19
N GLN A 724 -27.84 3.33 -20.30
CA GLN A 724 -27.25 3.60 -21.63
C GLN A 724 -27.33 5.07 -22.03
N ASN A 725 -28.41 5.75 -21.63
CA ASN A 725 -28.61 7.17 -21.91
C ASN A 725 -27.84 8.11 -20.96
N ASN A 726 -27.22 7.57 -19.90
CA ASN A 726 -26.42 8.31 -18.92
C ASN A 726 -24.89 8.12 -19.09
N MET A 727 -24.44 7.41 -20.13
CA MET A 727 -23.02 7.20 -20.43
C MET A 727 -22.35 8.34 -21.20
#